data_AF-A0A2M8K819-F1
#
_entry.id   AF-A0A2M8K819-F1
#
_cell.length_a   1.000
_cell.length_b   1.000
_cell.length_c   1.000
_cell.angle_alpha   90.00
_cell.angle_beta   90.00
_cell.angle_gamma   90.00
#
_symmetry.space_group_name_H-M   'P 1'
#
loop_
_entity.id
_entity.type
_entity.pdbx_description
1 polymer ?
#
loop_
_entity_poly.entity_id
_entity_poly.type
_entity_poly.pdbx_seq_one_letter_code
_entity_poly.pdbx_strand_id
1 'polypeptide(L)'
;MSFQSHATSLYQAVVSSTPKAGEYGSIKDALQNAPEDKSTYSIYIKPGLYNEQIIIDRDNVHFIGAGRDRTIIAKAIAAGMKGDNGKNIGTSGSRVVEINGKDFTAQSLTIRNDFDYLTNDSKAKDDPSKIKQTQAVALLLGKKSDRSAFYDVSLEGFQDTFYSKGGRSYFNNSRISGTVDFIFGNGLVIFDNSDIVARYRPNQELPLGYLTAPSTNEEQAFGLVFINSRLIKEDNRVPAASYALGRPWHPTTTFQDGRYADPFAMGSTTFINTEMDDHIYGWDKMHGKDINGESIWFTPEDGARFSEYKSYGSGASKEGYRPQLSDNDATKFTIENMLDGWQPIFLAAQNTTVKGIVSAHLMNFPAQITLSDQYGRKASTTTDKHGAYQLKIKDFIPPFVVSAAEQNTDCLSNNTLRGICMAALYAPTKPQLEQNINININPFSDLILSDTATASGYLGPQQVMSSPKLPLIFSAEEYASSIARFHQGFDNSLHDLGLPKHFDPVQYQPQWQPAFAQLTQWLWSNRNYQTKVGEVADSTLMDRFFQPLLVPDLQGKVAAFDLSAIQKRQQQVDTVPHRVFIIGDSTASNYPQAVAPRMGWGQTFQENFDTQKVQVINGAQSGRSSRSYYNQGWFRYLSSMMHSGDYLLIQFGHNDEKCDASSARRGPYDVANTCTYPNNADGQIQAPAGQESLSFQRSLEFFIDYAKSHQITPVLLTPVTRMKTMKGKNEFTVVSTHFTTQNSTKGFAFTGNYSQTIKDTAQANNIALLDIEIRSIELANTLGEENWKDYWLAVDPIKFPYYKDRAGRLDKPDITHFQEKGAKAVAKLIAKEIRQTPKLKTLSDSTID
;
A
#
# COMPACT_ATOMS: atom_id res chain seq x y z
N MET A 1 8.41 -10.68 30.04
CA MET A 1 9.42 -10.20 29.07
C MET A 1 8.69 -9.98 27.76
N SER A 2 8.54 -8.73 27.31
CA SER A 2 7.86 -8.43 26.04
C SER A 2 8.77 -8.83 24.87
N PHE A 3 8.29 -9.72 24.01
CA PHE A 3 8.92 -9.99 22.73
C PHE A 3 8.77 -8.73 21.86
N GLN A 4 9.77 -7.85 21.83
CA GLN A 4 9.95 -6.94 20.71
C GLN A 4 10.50 -7.76 19.55
N SER A 5 9.59 -8.32 18.74
CA SER A 5 9.94 -8.86 17.44
C SER A 5 10.58 -7.73 16.63
N HIS A 6 11.83 -7.91 16.23
CA HIS A 6 12.51 -7.03 15.28
C HIS A 6 11.97 -7.31 13.88
N ALA A 7 10.68 -7.04 13.66
CA ALA A 7 10.12 -6.98 12.33
C ALA A 7 10.87 -5.86 11.59
N THR A 8 11.34 -6.13 10.38
CA THR A 8 12.03 -5.12 9.57
C THR A 8 11.01 -4.05 9.19
N SER A 9 10.99 -2.96 9.96
CA SER A 9 10.13 -1.81 9.70
C SER A 9 10.48 -1.22 8.34
N LEU A 10 9.46 -0.77 7.62
CA LEU A 10 9.61 -0.08 6.33
C LEU A 10 10.58 1.12 6.42
N TYR A 11 10.58 1.76 7.59
CA TYR A 11 11.46 2.89 7.94
C TYR A 11 12.02 2.71 9.35
N GLN A 12 13.22 3.22 9.64
CA GLN A 12 13.81 3.13 10.98
C GLN A 12 13.13 4.08 11.99
N ALA A 13 12.53 5.17 11.54
CA ALA A 13 11.75 6.08 12.37
C ALA A 13 10.53 6.66 11.64
N VAL A 14 9.51 7.05 12.41
CA VAL A 14 8.31 7.74 11.93
C VAL A 14 8.09 9.00 12.76
N VAL A 15 7.87 10.13 12.10
CA VAL A 15 7.61 11.44 12.71
C VAL A 15 6.19 11.90 12.39
N SER A 16 5.46 12.39 13.39
CA SER A 16 4.06 12.81 13.28
C SER A 16 3.80 14.04 14.14
N SER A 17 3.01 15.00 13.65
CA SER A 17 2.53 16.12 14.48
C SER A 17 1.57 15.67 15.58
N THR A 18 1.00 14.47 15.46
CA THR A 18 0.20 13.80 16.47
C THR A 18 0.76 12.38 16.67
N PRO A 19 1.87 12.22 17.41
CA PRO A 19 2.57 10.95 17.50
C PRO A 19 1.74 9.90 18.23
N LYS A 20 1.77 8.67 17.70
CA LYS A 20 1.30 7.47 18.40
C LYS A 20 2.47 6.80 19.14
N ALA A 21 2.17 5.76 19.92
CA ALA A 21 3.22 4.95 20.55
C ALA A 21 4.20 4.41 19.49
N GLY A 22 5.50 4.65 19.68
CA GLY A 22 6.55 4.28 18.72
C GLY A 22 6.86 5.32 17.64
N GLU A 23 6.17 6.47 17.64
CA GLU A 23 6.44 7.59 16.74
C GLU A 23 7.09 8.77 17.49
N TYR A 24 7.89 9.56 16.79
CA TYR A 24 8.46 10.80 17.30
C TYR A 24 7.53 11.99 17.03
N GLY A 25 7.45 12.91 17.99
CA GLY A 25 6.69 14.16 17.83
C GLY A 25 7.42 15.22 16.99
N SER A 26 8.74 15.07 16.79
CA SER A 26 9.57 16.00 16.02
C SER A 26 10.65 15.26 15.24
N ILE A 27 11.14 15.89 14.19
CA ILE A 27 12.24 15.36 13.37
C ILE A 27 13.55 15.37 14.18
N LYS A 28 13.75 16.42 14.99
CA LYS A 28 14.89 16.53 15.89
C LYS A 28 14.96 15.37 16.88
N ASP A 29 13.83 14.97 17.48
CA ASP A 29 13.81 13.84 18.41
C ASP A 29 14.15 12.52 17.71
N ALA A 30 13.64 12.30 16.50
CA ALA A 30 13.98 11.11 15.71
C ALA A 30 15.49 11.05 15.42
N LEU A 31 16.09 12.16 14.97
CA LEU A 31 17.54 12.24 14.72
C LEU A 31 18.37 12.02 15.98
N GLN A 32 17.96 12.56 17.13
CA GLN A 32 18.65 12.39 18.41
C GLN A 32 18.63 10.95 18.92
N ASN A 33 17.63 10.16 18.53
CA ASN A 33 17.49 8.75 18.92
C ASN A 33 18.00 7.78 17.84
N ALA A 34 18.67 8.27 16.79
CA ALA A 34 19.31 7.42 15.80
C ALA A 34 20.46 6.60 16.44
N PRO A 35 20.67 5.33 16.06
CA PRO A 35 21.76 4.50 16.60
C PRO A 35 23.13 5.12 16.29
N GLU A 36 24.11 5.18 17.19
CA GLU A 36 25.41 5.87 16.95
C GLU A 36 26.35 5.22 15.90
N ASP A 37 25.86 4.29 15.08
CA ASP A 37 26.63 3.60 14.05
C ASP A 37 26.57 4.30 12.67
N LYS A 38 27.16 3.69 11.64
CA LYS A 38 27.12 4.17 10.25
C LYS A 38 26.00 3.55 9.41
N SER A 39 25.07 2.85 10.06
CA SER A 39 23.96 2.21 9.36
C SER A 39 23.00 3.24 8.80
N THR A 40 22.32 2.85 7.73
CA THR A 40 21.28 3.63 7.10
C THR A 40 20.15 3.95 8.08
N TYR A 41 19.80 5.23 8.21
CA TYR A 41 18.73 5.70 9.08
C TYR A 41 17.66 6.46 8.28
N SER A 42 16.59 5.75 7.92
CA SER A 42 15.45 6.33 7.21
C SER A 42 14.36 6.81 8.17
N ILE A 43 13.87 8.02 7.94
CA ILE A 43 12.83 8.69 8.72
C ILE A 43 11.68 9.01 7.78
N TYR A 44 10.52 8.41 8.05
CA TYR A 44 9.27 8.80 7.42
C TYR A 44 8.64 9.97 8.17
N ILE A 45 8.33 11.05 7.46
CA ILE A 45 7.75 12.27 8.00
C ILE A 45 6.32 12.39 7.45
N LYS A 46 5.33 12.26 8.33
CA LYS A 46 3.91 12.31 7.98
C LYS A 46 3.51 13.69 7.43
N PRO A 47 2.28 13.84 6.89
CA PRO A 47 1.75 15.15 6.55
C PRO A 47 1.74 16.07 7.77
N GLY A 48 2.17 17.31 7.60
CA GLY A 48 2.25 18.28 8.69
C GLY A 48 3.18 19.46 8.39
N LEU A 49 3.03 20.52 9.18
CA LEU A 49 3.97 21.63 9.26
C LEU A 49 4.85 21.43 10.50
N TYR A 50 6.12 21.17 10.27
CA TYR A 50 7.14 20.94 11.30
C TYR A 50 7.95 22.21 11.49
N ASN A 51 7.59 22.99 12.52
CA ASN A 51 8.21 24.29 12.81
C ASN A 51 9.56 24.14 13.53
N GLU A 52 10.53 23.55 12.84
CA GLU A 52 11.81 23.09 13.40
C GLU A 52 13.00 23.75 12.69
N GLN A 53 14.08 23.93 13.44
CA GLN A 53 15.41 24.24 12.90
C GLN A 53 16.33 23.05 13.21
N ILE A 54 16.91 22.44 12.18
CA ILE A 54 17.51 21.10 12.26
C ILE A 54 18.94 21.14 11.69
N ILE A 55 19.86 20.44 12.37
CA ILE A 55 21.21 20.15 11.88
C ILE A 55 21.38 18.63 11.84
N ILE A 56 21.84 18.10 10.71
CA ILE A 56 22.03 16.68 10.46
C ILE A 56 23.52 16.41 10.28
N ASP A 57 24.20 16.08 11.38
CA ASP A 57 25.63 15.74 11.38
C ASP A 57 25.90 14.24 11.11
N ARG A 58 24.86 13.41 11.12
CA ARG A 58 24.93 11.97 10.89
C ARG A 58 25.00 11.64 9.39
N ASP A 59 25.91 10.74 9.01
CA ASP A 59 25.98 10.16 7.65
C ASP A 59 24.81 9.17 7.39
N ASN A 60 24.44 8.96 6.13
CA ASN A 60 23.41 7.97 5.72
C ASN A 60 22.01 8.20 6.34
N VAL A 61 21.56 9.46 6.40
CA VAL A 61 20.19 9.82 6.83
C VAL A 61 19.28 10.03 5.62
N HIS A 62 18.08 9.44 5.66
CA HIS A 62 17.11 9.53 4.56
C HIS A 62 15.75 10.03 5.05
N PHE A 63 15.29 11.15 4.52
CA PHE A 63 13.95 11.67 4.79
C PHE A 63 12.99 11.27 3.68
N ILE A 64 11.86 10.70 4.07
CA ILE A 64 10.75 10.37 3.19
C ILE A 64 9.54 11.16 3.67
N GLY A 65 9.13 12.19 2.93
CA GLY A 65 7.92 12.94 3.23
C GLY A 65 6.69 12.31 2.61
N ALA A 66 5.51 12.58 3.17
CA ALA A 66 4.24 12.09 2.67
C ALA A 66 3.79 12.70 1.34
N GLY A 67 4.56 13.63 0.76
CA GLY A 67 4.22 14.38 -0.43
C GLY A 67 4.74 15.80 -0.30
N ARG A 68 5.31 16.33 -1.39
CA ARG A 68 5.96 17.65 -1.42
C ARG A 68 5.11 18.74 -0.79
N ASP A 69 3.82 18.81 -1.14
CA ASP A 69 2.91 19.86 -0.67
C ASP A 69 2.24 19.54 0.69
N ARG A 70 2.54 18.39 1.28
CA ARG A 70 1.88 17.89 2.51
C ARG A 70 2.80 17.81 3.71
N THR A 71 4.09 17.64 3.48
CA THR A 71 5.12 17.52 4.54
C THR A 71 6.07 18.70 4.42
N ILE A 72 5.97 19.64 5.36
CA ILE A 72 6.68 20.93 5.29
C ILE A 72 7.53 21.09 6.55
N ILE A 73 8.84 21.23 6.38
CA ILE A 73 9.78 21.62 7.43
C ILE A 73 10.01 23.12 7.29
N ALA A 74 9.66 23.91 8.29
CA ALA A 74 9.74 25.36 8.19
C ALA A 74 10.22 26.05 9.45
N LYS A 75 10.82 27.23 9.26
CA LYS A 75 11.11 28.17 10.36
C LYS A 75 11.18 29.58 9.79
N ALA A 76 10.61 30.55 10.47
CA ALA A 76 10.78 31.96 10.12
C ALA A 76 12.05 32.50 10.80
N ILE A 77 13.14 32.65 10.05
CA ILE A 77 14.43 33.04 10.62
C ILE A 77 15.32 33.74 9.59
N ALA A 78 15.79 34.95 9.90
CA ALA A 78 16.63 35.76 9.01
C ALA A 78 17.97 36.11 9.67
N ALA A 79 19.00 36.31 8.86
CA ALA A 79 20.37 36.56 9.30
C ALA A 79 20.53 37.71 10.28
N GLY A 80 19.73 38.77 10.13
CA GLY A 80 19.74 39.93 11.00
C GLY A 80 19.07 39.75 12.36
N MET A 81 18.37 38.62 12.57
CA MET A 81 17.78 38.30 13.87
C MET A 81 18.87 38.03 14.90
N LYS A 82 18.59 38.36 16.17
CA LYS A 82 19.53 38.16 17.27
C LYS A 82 19.49 36.72 17.76
N GLY A 83 20.66 36.09 17.89
CA GLY A 83 20.80 34.82 18.61
C GLY A 83 20.99 35.03 20.12
N ASP A 84 21.18 33.95 20.86
CA ASP A 84 21.31 33.94 22.32
C ASP A 84 22.45 34.82 22.85
N ASN A 85 23.47 35.07 22.03
CA ASN A 85 24.61 35.91 22.35
C ASN A 85 24.39 37.42 22.04
N GLY A 86 23.18 37.82 21.65
CA GLY A 86 22.81 39.20 21.28
C GLY A 86 23.40 39.69 19.95
N LYS A 87 24.15 38.86 19.23
CA LYS A 87 24.68 39.16 17.89
C LYS A 87 23.72 38.66 16.82
N ASN A 88 23.85 39.21 15.62
CA ASN A 88 23.11 38.71 14.46
C ASN A 88 23.54 37.26 14.19
N ILE A 89 22.58 36.37 13.91
CA ILE A 89 22.85 34.96 13.63
C ILE A 89 23.59 34.76 12.29
N GLY A 90 23.49 35.72 11.37
CA GLY A 90 24.12 35.69 10.06
C GLY A 90 23.45 34.71 9.09
N THR A 91 23.88 34.74 7.82
CA THR A 91 23.27 33.94 6.73
C THR A 91 23.24 32.45 7.07
N SER A 92 24.36 31.86 7.49
CA SER A 92 24.37 30.45 7.91
C SER A 92 23.52 30.21 9.17
N GLY A 93 23.47 31.16 10.11
CA GLY A 93 22.57 31.04 11.27
C GLY A 93 21.09 30.96 10.90
N SER A 94 20.70 31.55 9.76
CA SER A 94 19.32 31.61 9.28
C SER A 94 18.80 30.35 8.57
N ARG A 95 19.58 29.28 8.47
CA ARG A 95 19.14 28.03 7.83
C ARG A 95 17.99 27.37 8.60
N VAL A 96 17.00 26.84 7.90
CA VAL A 96 15.98 25.96 8.51
C VAL A 96 16.55 24.56 8.70
N VAL A 97 17.15 24.00 7.64
CA VAL A 97 17.82 22.70 7.69
C VAL A 97 19.30 22.85 7.29
N GLU A 98 20.19 22.27 8.10
CA GLU A 98 21.60 22.05 7.74
C GLU A 98 21.88 20.57 7.54
N ILE A 99 22.46 20.22 6.40
CA ILE A 99 23.05 18.90 6.18
C ILE A 99 24.55 19.03 6.36
N ASN A 100 25.12 18.35 7.35
CA ASN A 100 26.55 18.37 7.66
C ASN A 100 27.13 16.95 7.82
N GLY A 101 26.41 15.94 7.33
CA GLY A 101 26.86 14.57 7.10
C GLY A 101 26.84 14.20 5.61
N LYS A 102 27.39 13.03 5.28
CA LYS A 102 27.46 12.47 3.92
C LYS A 102 26.27 11.57 3.62
N ASP A 103 26.00 11.36 2.32
CA ASP A 103 25.00 10.39 1.84
C ASP A 103 23.57 10.69 2.33
N PHE A 104 23.23 11.96 2.51
CA PHE A 104 21.88 12.38 2.88
C PHE A 104 20.93 12.27 1.68
N THR A 105 19.68 11.84 1.91
CA THR A 105 18.62 12.00 0.90
C THR A 105 17.35 12.59 1.47
N ALA A 106 16.63 13.38 0.68
CA ALA A 106 15.25 13.79 0.97
C ALA A 106 14.34 13.53 -0.22
N GLN A 107 13.13 13.03 0.05
CA GLN A 107 12.12 12.74 -0.97
C GLN A 107 10.75 13.30 -0.56
N SER A 108 10.03 13.90 -1.52
CA SER A 108 8.60 14.25 -1.40
C SER A 108 8.27 15.12 -0.17
N LEU A 109 9.01 16.20 0.03
CA LEU A 109 8.79 17.16 1.13
C LEU A 109 9.19 18.59 0.74
N THR A 110 8.79 19.56 1.56
CA THR A 110 9.17 20.97 1.41
C THR A 110 10.05 21.40 2.58
N ILE A 111 11.12 22.16 2.30
CA ILE A 111 11.92 22.89 3.28
C ILE A 111 11.75 24.38 3.00
N ARG A 112 11.23 25.14 3.97
CA ARG A 112 10.83 26.53 3.77
C ARG A 112 11.32 27.46 4.86
N ASN A 113 11.96 28.55 4.47
CA ASN A 113 12.17 29.65 5.40
C ASN A 113 10.97 30.60 5.37
N ASP A 114 10.26 30.67 6.50
CA ASP A 114 9.01 31.44 6.68
C ASP A 114 9.28 32.91 7.03
N PHE A 115 10.51 33.41 6.87
CA PHE A 115 10.78 34.83 7.07
C PHE A 115 9.93 35.67 6.10
N ASP A 116 9.05 36.50 6.66
CA ASP A 116 8.16 37.37 5.89
C ASP A 116 8.93 38.55 5.29
N TYR A 117 9.61 38.24 4.19
CA TYR A 117 10.47 39.16 3.46
C TYR A 117 9.68 40.36 2.93
N LEU A 118 8.51 40.14 2.35
CA LEU A 118 7.73 41.21 1.70
C LEU A 118 7.19 42.21 2.72
N THR A 119 6.69 41.74 3.87
CA THR A 119 6.29 42.64 4.96
C THR A 119 7.48 43.40 5.50
N ASN A 120 8.63 42.73 5.72
CA ASN A 120 9.84 43.39 6.18
C ASN A 120 10.35 44.45 5.19
N ASP A 121 10.31 44.15 3.89
CA ASP A 121 10.76 45.06 2.83
C ASP A 121 9.89 46.32 2.77
N SER A 122 8.57 46.17 2.99
CA SER A 122 7.57 47.24 3.01
C SER A 122 7.70 48.20 4.21
N LYS A 123 8.45 47.85 5.26
CA LYS A 123 8.64 48.72 6.43
C LYS A 123 9.43 49.98 6.09
N ALA A 124 9.19 51.07 6.83
CA ALA A 124 9.99 52.29 6.72
C ALA A 124 11.47 52.03 7.02
N LYS A 125 12.39 52.80 6.42
CA LYS A 125 13.85 52.58 6.54
C LYS A 125 14.36 52.72 7.98
N ASP A 126 13.68 53.52 8.79
CA ASP A 126 13.96 53.84 10.18
C ASP A 126 13.12 53.03 11.18
N ASP A 127 12.24 52.13 10.71
CA ASP A 127 11.48 51.23 11.58
C ASP A 127 12.46 50.31 12.36
N PRO A 128 12.47 50.35 13.70
CA PRO A 128 13.41 49.57 14.51
C PRO A 128 13.21 48.06 14.39
N SER A 129 12.04 47.62 13.90
CA SER A 129 11.72 46.21 13.64
C SER A 129 12.09 45.77 12.21
N LYS A 130 12.60 46.67 11.36
CA LYS A 130 13.08 46.33 10.02
C LYS A 130 14.40 45.58 10.11
N ILE A 131 14.38 44.32 9.71
CA ILE A 131 15.58 43.49 9.58
C ILE A 131 16.34 43.97 8.33
N LYS A 132 17.56 44.48 8.53
CA LYS A 132 18.46 44.94 7.44
C LYS A 132 19.17 43.78 6.73
N GLN A 133 19.49 42.74 7.49
CA GLN A 133 20.10 41.51 7.01
C GLN A 133 18.98 40.48 6.75
N THR A 134 18.37 40.58 5.56
CA THR A 134 17.13 39.90 5.14
C THR A 134 17.27 38.49 4.59
N GLN A 135 18.50 37.97 4.52
CA GLN A 135 18.81 36.65 4.01
C GLN A 135 18.30 35.57 4.96
N ALA A 136 17.62 34.58 4.40
CA ALA A 136 16.79 33.64 5.13
C ALA A 136 16.86 32.27 4.45
N VAL A 137 17.87 31.49 4.85
CA VAL A 137 18.23 30.23 4.20
C VAL A 137 17.19 29.16 4.55
N ALA A 138 16.63 28.46 3.56
CA ALA A 138 15.83 27.27 3.77
C ALA A 138 16.73 26.06 4.03
N LEU A 139 17.66 25.80 3.12
CA LEU A 139 18.58 24.66 3.18
C LEU A 139 20.04 25.11 3.07
N LEU A 140 20.86 24.67 4.01
CA LEU A 140 22.33 24.77 3.97
C LEU A 140 22.93 23.37 3.81
N LEU A 141 23.73 23.15 2.77
CA LEU A 141 24.67 22.03 2.72
C LEU A 141 25.98 22.48 3.35
N GLY A 142 26.24 22.04 4.58
CA GLY A 142 27.43 22.37 5.35
C GLY A 142 28.72 21.81 4.74
N LYS A 143 29.87 22.24 5.27
CA LYS A 143 31.20 21.92 4.71
C LYS A 143 31.51 20.43 4.62
N LYS A 144 30.91 19.61 5.50
CA LYS A 144 31.12 18.15 5.54
C LYS A 144 30.13 17.40 4.64
N SER A 145 29.09 18.05 4.15
CA SER A 145 28.11 17.44 3.25
C SER A 145 28.80 17.01 1.96
N ASP A 146 28.57 15.78 1.53
CA ASP A 146 28.90 15.28 0.21
C ASP A 146 27.87 14.19 -0.13
N ARG A 147 27.58 14.02 -1.41
CA ARG A 147 26.61 13.04 -1.91
C ARG A 147 25.19 13.24 -1.35
N SER A 148 24.72 14.49 -1.31
CA SER A 148 23.35 14.81 -0.85
C SER A 148 22.36 14.85 -2.01
N ALA A 149 21.30 14.05 -1.97
CA ALA A 149 20.33 13.93 -3.06
C ALA A 149 18.89 14.32 -2.67
N PHE A 150 18.16 14.96 -3.58
CA PHE A 150 16.84 15.54 -3.33
C PHE A 150 15.88 15.19 -4.48
N TYR A 151 14.76 14.55 -4.15
CA TYR A 151 13.77 14.03 -5.12
C TYR A 151 12.38 14.58 -4.85
N ASP A 152 11.79 15.30 -5.82
CA ASP A 152 10.48 15.91 -5.60
C ASP A 152 10.44 16.78 -4.32
N VAL A 153 11.50 17.57 -4.13
CA VAL A 153 11.65 18.47 -2.97
C VAL A 153 11.35 19.90 -3.38
N SER A 154 10.63 20.65 -2.54
CA SER A 154 10.50 22.11 -2.67
C SER A 154 11.43 22.81 -1.68
N LEU A 155 12.24 23.75 -2.17
CA LEU A 155 12.97 24.72 -1.35
C LEU A 155 12.33 26.10 -1.52
N GLU A 156 11.85 26.66 -0.42
CA GLU A 156 11.04 27.88 -0.46
C GLU A 156 11.62 28.97 0.42
N GLY A 157 11.78 30.16 -0.17
CA GLY A 157 12.29 31.33 0.52
C GLY A 157 12.17 32.59 -0.33
N PHE A 158 12.96 33.60 0.02
CA PHE A 158 13.12 34.82 -0.75
C PHE A 158 14.60 35.04 -1.04
N GLN A 159 15.32 35.73 -0.15
CA GLN A 159 16.75 35.95 -0.33
C GLN A 159 17.56 34.81 0.28
N ASP A 160 18.56 34.31 -0.45
CA ASP A 160 19.51 33.27 -0.03
C ASP A 160 18.82 31.92 0.31
N THR A 161 17.78 31.51 -0.44
CA THR A 161 16.98 30.30 -0.15
C THR A 161 17.81 29.02 0.02
N PHE A 162 18.79 28.76 -0.85
CA PHE A 162 19.62 27.56 -0.83
C PHE A 162 21.11 27.89 -0.84
N TYR A 163 21.83 27.41 0.19
CA TYR A 163 23.26 27.65 0.36
C TYR A 163 24.05 26.33 0.25
N SER A 164 24.91 26.22 -0.75
CA SER A 164 25.81 25.07 -0.93
C SER A 164 27.25 25.39 -0.49
N LYS A 165 27.67 24.90 0.69
CA LYS A 165 29.08 24.95 1.15
C LYS A 165 29.87 23.66 0.93
N GLY A 166 29.17 22.53 0.93
CA GLY A 166 29.75 21.19 0.90
C GLY A 166 30.26 20.75 -0.48
N GLY A 167 30.43 19.44 -0.64
CA GLY A 167 30.80 18.75 -1.86
C GLY A 167 29.65 18.62 -2.86
N ARG A 168 29.37 17.39 -3.31
CA ARG A 168 28.42 17.13 -4.40
C ARG A 168 26.98 17.05 -3.91
N SER A 169 26.06 17.59 -4.69
CA SER A 169 24.62 17.40 -4.48
C SER A 169 23.83 17.34 -5.78
N TYR A 170 22.68 16.67 -5.73
CA TYR A 170 21.84 16.42 -6.90
C TYR A 170 20.36 16.61 -6.55
N PHE A 171 19.68 17.45 -7.33
CA PHE A 171 18.25 17.74 -7.24
C PHE A 171 17.57 17.25 -8.51
N ASN A 172 16.54 16.42 -8.37
CA ASN A 172 15.74 15.96 -9.51
C ASN A 172 14.25 16.21 -9.27
N ASN A 173 13.55 16.66 -10.33
CA ASN A 173 12.13 16.96 -10.27
C ASN A 173 11.74 17.86 -9.09
N SER A 174 12.64 18.78 -8.74
CA SER A 174 12.54 19.62 -7.54
C SER A 174 12.11 21.04 -7.91
N ARG A 175 11.70 21.82 -6.91
CA ARG A 175 11.29 23.22 -7.08
C ARG A 175 12.08 24.09 -6.12
N ILE A 176 12.69 25.17 -6.62
CA ILE A 176 13.45 26.11 -5.79
C ILE A 176 12.94 27.50 -6.09
N SER A 177 12.51 28.24 -5.07
CA SER A 177 11.93 29.57 -5.23
C SER A 177 12.65 30.65 -4.42
N GLY A 178 12.80 31.83 -5.01
CA GLY A 178 13.40 32.96 -4.32
C GLY A 178 13.54 34.23 -5.15
N THR A 179 14.38 35.14 -4.66
CA THR A 179 14.58 36.49 -5.22
C THR A 179 16.05 36.78 -5.45
N VAL A 180 16.76 37.28 -4.44
CA VAL A 180 18.18 37.64 -4.52
C VAL A 180 19.01 36.44 -4.12
N ASP A 181 19.96 36.04 -4.98
CA ASP A 181 20.99 35.03 -4.74
C ASP A 181 20.44 33.72 -4.19
N PHE A 182 19.25 33.32 -4.64
CA PHE A 182 18.50 32.29 -3.91
C PHE A 182 19.06 30.87 -4.11
N ILE A 183 20.03 30.70 -5.02
CA ILE A 183 20.89 29.52 -5.15
C ILE A 183 22.34 30.01 -5.13
N PHE A 184 23.07 29.78 -4.04
CA PHE A 184 24.42 30.36 -3.89
C PHE A 184 25.40 29.43 -3.17
N GLY A 185 26.69 29.71 -3.34
CA GLY A 185 27.79 28.99 -2.68
C GLY A 185 28.78 28.29 -3.61
N ASN A 186 29.68 27.50 -3.03
CA ASN A 186 30.85 26.93 -3.70
C ASN A 186 30.69 25.48 -4.15
N GLY A 187 29.74 24.72 -3.59
CA GLY A 187 29.63 23.28 -3.88
C GLY A 187 29.21 22.96 -5.31
N LEU A 188 29.46 21.72 -5.75
CA LEU A 188 28.94 21.20 -7.01
C LEU A 188 27.47 20.78 -6.80
N VAL A 189 26.57 21.46 -7.50
CA VAL A 189 25.13 21.21 -7.41
C VAL A 189 24.57 21.00 -8.80
N ILE A 190 23.89 19.89 -9.03
CA ILE A 190 23.16 19.62 -10.28
C ILE A 190 21.66 19.72 -10.00
N PHE A 191 20.97 20.56 -10.75
CA PHE A 191 19.52 20.62 -10.83
C PHE A 191 19.08 20.01 -12.16
N ASP A 192 18.43 18.86 -12.10
CA ASP A 192 17.96 18.11 -13.27
C ASP A 192 16.43 18.09 -13.30
N ASN A 193 15.83 18.41 -14.44
CA ASN A 193 14.37 18.45 -14.63
C ASN A 193 13.65 19.21 -13.51
N SER A 194 14.18 20.37 -13.08
CA SER A 194 13.70 21.10 -11.91
C SER A 194 13.16 22.49 -12.27
N ASP A 195 12.25 22.99 -11.45
CA ASP A 195 11.67 24.34 -11.58
C ASP A 195 12.42 25.32 -10.69
N ILE A 196 12.98 26.36 -11.31
CA ILE A 196 13.67 27.45 -10.63
C ILE A 196 12.78 28.69 -10.75
N VAL A 197 12.24 29.15 -9.63
CA VAL A 197 11.09 30.05 -9.60
C VAL A 197 11.46 31.42 -9.04
N ALA A 198 11.46 32.43 -9.92
CA ALA A 198 11.69 33.82 -9.58
C ALA A 198 10.43 34.47 -8.98
N ARG A 199 10.53 34.98 -7.74
CA ARG A 199 9.38 35.51 -6.98
C ARG A 199 9.17 37.01 -7.17
N TYR A 200 7.94 37.48 -7.03
CA TYR A 200 7.64 38.90 -7.20
C TYR A 200 8.13 39.76 -6.01
N ARG A 201 8.64 40.96 -6.30
CA ARG A 201 9.04 41.98 -5.31
C ARG A 201 8.40 43.33 -5.64
N PRO A 202 7.30 43.72 -4.99
CA PRO A 202 6.51 44.90 -5.37
C PRO A 202 7.20 46.25 -5.10
N ASN A 203 8.11 46.32 -4.13
CA ASN A 203 8.72 47.57 -3.66
C ASN A 203 10.16 47.77 -4.15
N GLN A 204 10.56 47.03 -5.20
CA GLN A 204 11.92 47.02 -5.72
C GLN A 204 11.93 47.52 -7.17
N GLU A 205 12.79 48.49 -7.48
CA GLU A 205 13.11 48.84 -8.86
C GLU A 205 13.98 47.76 -9.50
N LEU A 206 13.86 47.56 -10.83
CA LEU A 206 14.64 46.54 -11.53
C LEU A 206 16.16 46.73 -11.30
N PRO A 207 16.92 45.63 -11.15
CA PRO A 207 16.48 44.23 -11.20
C PRO A 207 15.79 43.76 -9.90
N LEU A 208 14.86 42.80 -10.02
CA LEU A 208 14.16 42.22 -8.86
C LEU A 208 15.01 41.18 -8.13
N GLY A 209 15.90 40.47 -8.83
CA GLY A 209 16.74 39.44 -8.21
C GLY A 209 17.73 38.77 -9.15
N TYR A 210 18.37 37.73 -8.61
CA TYR A 210 19.43 36.97 -9.26
C TYR A 210 19.21 35.51 -8.91
N LEU A 211 19.15 34.63 -9.92
CA LEU A 211 18.89 33.21 -9.67
C LEU A 211 20.06 32.59 -8.91
N THR A 212 21.29 32.82 -9.40
CA THR A 212 22.49 32.24 -8.79
C THR A 212 23.51 33.26 -8.32
N ALA A 213 24.25 32.88 -7.27
CA ALA A 213 25.43 33.59 -6.81
C ALA A 213 26.55 32.59 -6.45
N PRO A 214 27.19 31.96 -7.44
CA PRO A 214 28.21 30.96 -7.20
C PRO A 214 29.50 31.58 -6.66
N SER A 215 30.15 30.87 -5.76
CA SER A 215 31.48 31.17 -5.21
C SER A 215 32.43 29.97 -5.37
N THR A 216 32.25 29.23 -6.45
CA THR A 216 33.06 28.06 -6.81
C THR A 216 34.53 28.45 -6.90
N ASN A 217 35.42 27.69 -6.26
CA ASN A 217 36.86 27.92 -6.37
C ASN A 217 37.33 27.64 -7.81
N GLU A 218 38.32 28.38 -8.30
CA GLU A 218 38.88 28.25 -9.65
C GLU A 218 39.37 26.82 -9.98
N GLU A 219 39.87 26.08 -8.98
CA GLU A 219 40.36 24.71 -9.15
C GLU A 219 39.22 23.68 -9.30
N GLN A 220 38.01 24.01 -8.86
CA GLN A 220 36.85 23.11 -8.95
C GLN A 220 36.20 23.25 -10.33
N ALA A 221 36.22 22.19 -11.14
CA ALA A 221 35.77 22.21 -12.53
C ALA A 221 34.30 22.64 -12.74
N PHE A 222 33.41 22.25 -11.83
CA PHE A 222 31.96 22.47 -11.96
C PHE A 222 31.41 23.16 -10.71
N GLY A 223 30.47 24.10 -10.88
CA GLY A 223 29.75 24.76 -9.79
C GLY A 223 28.27 24.41 -9.77
N LEU A 224 27.43 25.41 -10.05
CA LEU A 224 25.98 25.25 -10.13
C LEU A 224 25.59 24.88 -11.56
N VAL A 225 24.98 23.71 -11.77
CA VAL A 225 24.65 23.20 -13.10
C VAL A 225 23.16 22.89 -13.17
N PHE A 226 22.51 23.37 -14.22
CA PHE A 226 21.07 23.19 -14.46
C PHE A 226 20.89 22.47 -15.79
N ILE A 227 20.26 21.30 -15.76
CA ILE A 227 20.07 20.43 -16.92
C ILE A 227 18.58 20.17 -17.10
N ASN A 228 18.07 20.30 -18.33
CA ASN A 228 16.67 20.02 -18.68
C ASN A 228 15.65 20.72 -17.77
N SER A 229 16.03 21.87 -17.20
CA SER A 229 15.27 22.55 -16.15
C SER A 229 14.48 23.72 -16.74
N ARG A 230 13.64 24.36 -15.92
CA ARG A 230 12.84 25.53 -16.33
C ARG A 230 13.10 26.69 -15.38
N LEU A 231 13.40 27.85 -15.93
CA LEU A 231 13.45 29.12 -15.20
C LEU A 231 12.12 29.82 -15.44
N ILE A 232 11.29 29.87 -14.41
CA ILE A 232 9.91 30.36 -14.49
C ILE A 232 9.66 31.48 -13.48
N LYS A 233 8.66 32.30 -13.79
CA LYS A 233 8.14 33.30 -12.85
C LYS A 233 7.20 32.65 -11.85
N GLU A 234 7.12 33.21 -10.64
CA GLU A 234 6.07 32.86 -9.66
C GLU A 234 4.68 33.13 -10.25
N ASP A 235 4.52 34.26 -10.93
CA ASP A 235 3.35 34.63 -11.74
C ASP A 235 3.65 35.85 -12.62
N ASN A 236 2.63 36.33 -13.35
CA ASN A 236 2.71 37.43 -14.31
C ASN A 236 3.07 38.80 -13.72
N ARG A 237 3.12 38.96 -12.39
CA ARG A 237 3.59 40.19 -11.75
C ARG A 237 5.09 40.36 -11.87
N VAL A 238 5.85 39.27 -12.08
CA VAL A 238 7.29 39.35 -12.35
C VAL A 238 7.51 39.91 -13.77
N PRO A 239 8.08 41.11 -13.92
CA PRO A 239 8.24 41.74 -15.23
C PRO A 239 9.22 40.99 -16.13
N ALA A 240 9.14 41.22 -17.44
CA ALA A 240 10.20 40.83 -18.36
C ALA A 240 11.52 41.53 -17.99
N ALA A 241 12.66 40.92 -18.34
CA ALA A 241 14.01 41.44 -18.11
C ALA A 241 14.25 41.95 -16.68
N SER A 242 13.78 41.21 -15.67
CA SER A 242 13.82 41.59 -14.25
C SER A 242 14.75 40.74 -13.39
N TYR A 243 15.24 39.61 -13.89
CA TYR A 243 16.12 38.68 -13.19
C TYR A 243 17.38 38.36 -14.00
N ALA A 244 18.52 38.34 -13.32
CA ALA A 244 19.76 37.82 -13.89
C ALA A 244 19.91 36.33 -13.59
N LEU A 245 20.41 35.57 -14.57
CA LEU A 245 20.84 34.17 -14.46
C LEU A 245 21.77 33.96 -13.27
N GLY A 246 22.69 34.89 -13.05
CA GLY A 246 23.54 34.89 -11.87
C GLY A 246 24.54 36.02 -11.82
N ARG A 247 25.25 36.12 -10.71
CA ARG A 247 26.32 37.09 -10.46
C ARG A 247 27.49 36.50 -9.66
N PRO A 248 28.74 36.93 -9.88
CA PRO A 248 29.91 36.24 -9.32
C PRO A 248 30.10 36.60 -7.84
N TRP A 249 29.80 35.67 -6.94
CA TRP A 249 29.99 35.91 -5.52
C TRP A 249 31.41 35.56 -5.09
N HIS A 250 32.15 36.59 -4.68
CA HIS A 250 33.45 36.46 -4.03
C HIS A 250 33.27 36.66 -2.51
N PRO A 251 33.15 35.58 -1.71
CA PRO A 251 32.86 35.68 -0.30
C PRO A 251 33.94 36.45 0.44
N THR A 252 33.57 37.24 1.46
CA THR A 252 34.57 37.86 2.33
C THR A 252 35.25 36.78 3.20
N THR A 253 36.46 36.43 2.82
CA THR A 253 37.29 35.37 3.40
C THR A 253 38.42 35.99 4.22
N THR A 254 38.83 35.33 5.30
CA THR A 254 40.02 35.72 6.07
C THR A 254 41.21 34.95 5.52
N PHE A 255 42.19 35.68 5.02
CA PHE A 255 43.49 35.21 4.55
C PHE A 255 44.59 35.58 5.56
N GLN A 256 45.84 35.20 5.29
CA GLN A 256 46.98 35.59 6.13
C GLN A 256 47.23 37.11 6.11
N ASP A 257 46.91 37.76 5.00
CA ASP A 257 47.19 39.16 4.70
C ASP A 257 45.97 40.09 4.86
N GLY A 258 44.80 39.57 5.25
CA GLY A 258 43.63 40.40 5.50
C GLY A 258 42.30 39.66 5.45
N ARG A 259 41.20 40.43 5.47
CA ARG A 259 39.84 39.92 5.33
C ARG A 259 39.12 40.67 4.22
N TYR A 260 39.00 40.06 3.06
CA TYR A 260 38.51 40.68 1.82
C TYR A 260 37.80 39.64 0.92
N ALA A 261 37.22 40.09 -0.18
CA ALA A 261 36.54 39.23 -1.15
C ALA A 261 37.53 38.24 -1.78
N ASP A 262 37.23 36.95 -1.70
CA ASP A 262 38.11 35.87 -2.14
C ASP A 262 38.41 35.93 -3.65
N PRO A 263 39.65 36.22 -4.07
CA PRO A 263 39.99 36.34 -5.48
C PRO A 263 39.95 34.99 -6.22
N PHE A 264 40.06 33.87 -5.50
CA PHE A 264 40.06 32.53 -6.08
C PHE A 264 38.64 31.94 -6.22
N ALA A 265 37.62 32.64 -5.71
CA ALA A 265 36.22 32.27 -5.86
C ALA A 265 35.66 32.65 -7.24
N MET A 266 36.21 32.06 -8.30
CA MET A 266 35.76 32.20 -9.69
C MET A 266 34.50 31.37 -9.95
N GLY A 267 33.36 31.89 -9.47
CA GLY A 267 32.07 31.20 -9.45
C GLY A 267 31.66 30.59 -10.80
N SER A 268 31.12 29.37 -10.77
CA SER A 268 30.66 28.66 -11.97
C SER A 268 29.15 28.44 -11.95
N THR A 269 28.47 28.82 -13.03
CA THR A 269 27.06 28.49 -13.29
C THR A 269 26.87 28.11 -14.75
N THR A 270 26.21 26.99 -15.01
CA THR A 270 25.96 26.47 -16.36
C THR A 270 24.52 26.04 -16.54
N PHE A 271 23.86 26.48 -17.62
CA PHE A 271 22.50 26.06 -18.01
C PHE A 271 22.54 25.22 -19.30
N ILE A 272 21.97 24.02 -19.30
CA ILE A 272 22.01 23.04 -20.40
C ILE A 272 20.59 22.58 -20.72
N ASN A 273 20.14 22.77 -21.96
CA ASN A 273 18.78 22.44 -22.41
C ASN A 273 17.69 23.02 -21.48
N THR A 274 17.91 24.23 -20.97
CA THR A 274 17.04 24.87 -19.99
C THR A 274 16.06 25.82 -20.66
N GLU A 275 14.78 25.70 -20.33
CA GLU A 275 13.77 26.68 -20.72
C GLU A 275 13.87 27.93 -19.86
N MET A 276 13.80 29.11 -20.46
CA MET A 276 13.89 30.40 -19.79
C MET A 276 12.73 31.29 -20.20
N ASP A 277 11.93 31.74 -19.23
CA ASP A 277 10.88 32.74 -19.45
C ASP A 277 11.46 34.18 -19.51
N ASP A 278 10.69 35.15 -19.99
CA ASP A 278 11.16 36.48 -20.43
C ASP A 278 11.68 37.39 -19.30
N HIS A 279 11.49 37.01 -18.03
CA HIS A 279 12.10 37.72 -16.90
C HIS A 279 13.63 37.68 -16.93
N ILE A 280 14.25 36.75 -17.65
CA ILE A 280 15.70 36.63 -17.73
C ILE A 280 16.31 37.70 -18.63
N TYR A 281 17.18 38.57 -18.10
CA TYR A 281 17.92 39.56 -18.90
C TYR A 281 19.37 39.17 -19.24
N GLY A 282 19.95 38.16 -18.58
CA GLY A 282 21.34 37.76 -18.78
C GLY A 282 22.09 37.60 -17.47
N TRP A 283 23.39 37.91 -17.47
CA TRP A 283 24.26 37.83 -16.29
C TRP A 283 24.52 39.22 -15.70
N ASP A 284 24.93 39.30 -14.43
CA ASP A 284 25.19 40.59 -13.78
C ASP A 284 26.44 40.57 -12.91
N LYS A 285 26.93 41.76 -12.55
CA LYS A 285 28.09 41.97 -11.69
C LYS A 285 27.71 41.91 -10.21
N MET A 286 28.71 41.69 -9.35
CA MET A 286 28.57 41.75 -7.89
C MET A 286 29.64 42.65 -7.29
N HIS A 287 29.29 43.40 -6.25
CA HIS A 287 30.26 44.23 -5.53
C HIS A 287 30.86 43.45 -4.35
N GLY A 288 32.12 43.73 -4.04
CA GLY A 288 32.82 43.22 -2.87
C GLY A 288 33.78 44.26 -2.29
N LYS A 289 34.66 43.79 -1.41
CA LYS A 289 35.73 44.60 -0.80
C LYS A 289 37.08 43.99 -1.12
N ASP A 290 38.00 44.78 -1.63
CA ASP A 290 39.36 44.33 -1.92
C ASP A 290 40.22 44.24 -0.65
N ILE A 291 41.50 43.87 -0.80
CA ILE A 291 42.46 43.75 0.30
C ILE A 291 42.65 45.06 1.09
N ASN A 292 42.41 46.21 0.46
CA ASN A 292 42.51 47.53 1.09
C ASN A 292 41.19 48.00 1.73
N GLY A 293 40.11 47.23 1.60
CA GLY A 293 38.76 47.59 2.06
C GLY A 293 38.02 48.53 1.11
N GLU A 294 38.56 48.79 -0.08
CA GLU A 294 37.94 49.56 -1.13
C GLU A 294 36.87 48.73 -1.86
N SER A 295 35.90 49.40 -2.45
CA SER A 295 34.85 48.70 -3.21
C SER A 295 35.37 48.25 -4.56
N ILE A 296 35.19 46.97 -4.88
CA ILE A 296 35.54 46.36 -6.17
C ILE A 296 34.29 45.75 -6.80
N TRP A 297 34.21 45.77 -8.13
CA TRP A 297 33.18 45.07 -8.90
C TRP A 297 33.78 43.83 -9.55
N PHE A 298 33.12 42.69 -9.37
CA PHE A 298 33.38 41.45 -10.08
C PHE A 298 32.35 41.34 -11.20
N THR A 299 32.80 41.34 -12.44
CA THR A 299 31.92 41.26 -13.61
C THR A 299 31.85 39.82 -14.14
N PRO A 300 30.80 39.44 -14.89
CA PRO A 300 30.75 38.17 -15.60
C PRO A 300 31.95 37.92 -16.53
N GLU A 301 32.52 38.98 -17.10
CA GLU A 301 33.65 38.96 -18.02
C GLU A 301 35.00 38.73 -17.30
N ASP A 302 35.13 39.25 -16.08
CA ASP A 302 36.36 39.26 -15.29
C ASP A 302 36.52 37.98 -14.46
N GLY A 303 36.43 36.83 -15.13
CA GLY A 303 36.78 35.53 -14.54
C GLY A 303 35.63 34.72 -13.94
N ALA A 304 34.38 35.15 -14.06
CA ALA A 304 33.24 34.27 -13.76
C ALA A 304 33.13 33.15 -14.82
N ARG A 305 32.79 31.94 -14.39
CA ARG A 305 32.61 30.77 -15.29
C ARG A 305 31.14 30.54 -15.57
N PHE A 306 30.54 31.50 -16.26
CA PHE A 306 29.13 31.49 -16.65
C PHE A 306 28.97 30.99 -18.07
N SER A 307 28.05 30.04 -18.28
CA SER A 307 27.80 29.52 -19.62
C SER A 307 26.39 28.97 -19.81
N GLU A 308 25.98 28.88 -21.06
CA GLU A 308 24.72 28.28 -21.48
C GLU A 308 24.97 27.31 -22.63
N TYR A 309 24.09 26.31 -22.79
CA TYR A 309 24.12 25.39 -23.91
C TYR A 309 22.71 24.98 -24.27
N LYS A 310 22.27 25.34 -25.48
CA LYS A 310 20.93 25.02 -26.00
C LYS A 310 19.79 25.42 -25.05
N SER A 311 19.96 26.52 -24.29
CA SER A 311 18.84 27.18 -23.62
C SER A 311 17.80 27.63 -24.65
N TYR A 312 16.52 27.60 -24.28
CA TYR A 312 15.40 27.98 -25.15
C TYR A 312 14.31 28.72 -24.35
N GLY A 313 13.27 29.22 -25.01
CA GLY A 313 12.23 30.06 -24.39
C GLY A 313 12.47 31.55 -24.60
N SER A 314 11.54 32.38 -24.15
CA SER A 314 11.51 33.83 -24.39
C SER A 314 12.66 34.59 -23.72
N GLY A 315 13.24 34.07 -22.64
CA GLY A 315 14.41 34.62 -21.93
C GLY A 315 15.77 34.11 -22.42
N ALA A 316 15.80 33.15 -23.35
CA ALA A 316 17.03 32.58 -23.92
C ALA A 316 17.57 33.45 -25.09
N SER A 317 17.80 34.73 -24.80
CA SER A 317 18.41 35.66 -25.76
C SER A 317 19.88 35.30 -26.04
N LYS A 318 20.35 35.65 -27.24
CA LYS A 318 21.78 35.62 -27.61
C LYS A 318 22.43 37.01 -27.57
N GLU A 319 21.68 38.03 -27.17
CA GLU A 319 22.17 39.40 -27.05
C GLU A 319 22.87 39.61 -25.70
N GLY A 320 23.88 40.49 -25.69
CA GLY A 320 24.72 40.76 -24.51
C GLY A 320 25.78 39.68 -24.25
N TYR A 321 26.51 39.81 -23.14
CA TYR A 321 27.50 38.82 -22.73
C TYR A 321 26.80 37.57 -22.19
N ARG A 322 26.62 36.55 -23.06
CA ARG A 322 25.97 35.27 -22.73
C ARG A 322 26.78 34.09 -23.30
N PRO A 323 27.91 33.73 -22.65
CA PRO A 323 28.83 32.73 -23.18
C PRO A 323 28.13 31.39 -23.44
N GLN A 324 28.39 30.80 -24.60
CA GLN A 324 27.83 29.50 -24.97
C GLN A 324 28.91 28.42 -24.90
N LEU A 325 28.57 27.24 -24.37
CA LEU A 325 29.45 26.07 -24.49
C LEU A 325 29.51 25.60 -25.94
N SER A 326 30.69 25.11 -26.35
CA SER A 326 30.82 24.33 -27.57
C SER A 326 30.17 22.95 -27.41
N ASP A 327 29.82 22.28 -28.51
CA ASP A 327 29.33 20.89 -28.45
C ASP A 327 30.34 19.96 -27.76
N ASN A 328 31.64 20.18 -27.98
CA ASN A 328 32.71 19.40 -27.35
C ASN A 328 32.78 19.64 -25.84
N ASP A 329 32.66 20.88 -25.38
CA ASP A 329 32.66 21.19 -23.95
C ASP A 329 31.40 20.68 -23.25
N ALA A 330 30.25 20.74 -23.93
CA ALA A 330 29.00 20.20 -23.40
C ALA A 330 29.09 18.69 -23.10
N THR A 331 29.93 17.91 -23.81
CA THR A 331 30.14 16.49 -23.50
C THR A 331 30.76 16.23 -22.13
N LYS A 332 31.39 17.23 -21.51
CA LYS A 332 31.96 17.12 -20.15
C LYS A 332 30.88 17.19 -19.08
N PHE A 333 29.71 17.79 -19.38
CA PHE A 333 28.62 18.02 -18.44
C PHE A 333 27.59 16.88 -18.41
N THR A 334 28.04 15.62 -18.47
CA THR A 334 27.16 14.49 -18.14
C THR A 334 27.04 14.38 -16.62
N ILE A 335 25.88 13.94 -16.12
CA ILE A 335 25.67 13.70 -14.68
C ILE A 335 26.73 12.75 -14.14
N GLU A 336 27.04 11.69 -14.88
CA GLU A 336 28.06 10.70 -14.51
C GLU A 336 29.46 11.32 -14.35
N ASN A 337 29.89 12.15 -15.31
CA ASN A 337 31.20 12.79 -15.25
C ASN A 337 31.30 13.78 -14.09
N MET A 338 30.28 14.64 -13.93
CA MET A 338 30.31 15.67 -12.88
C MET A 338 30.25 15.07 -11.48
N LEU A 339 29.51 13.99 -11.28
CA LEU A 339 29.37 13.36 -9.98
C LEU A 339 30.53 12.41 -9.62
N ASP A 340 31.50 12.21 -10.51
CA ASP A 340 32.70 11.39 -10.28
C ASP A 340 32.35 9.99 -9.73
N GLY A 341 31.50 9.28 -10.49
CA GLY A 341 31.04 7.93 -10.16
C GLY A 341 29.97 7.83 -9.07
N TRP A 342 29.59 8.92 -8.38
CA TRP A 342 28.45 8.90 -7.47
C TRP A 342 27.13 8.82 -8.24
N GLN A 343 26.28 7.86 -7.86
CA GLN A 343 24.94 7.64 -8.42
C GLN A 343 23.89 8.08 -7.38
N PRO A 344 23.30 9.29 -7.52
CA PRO A 344 22.49 9.89 -6.47
C PRO A 344 21.08 9.28 -6.33
N ILE A 345 20.61 8.48 -7.29
CA ILE A 345 19.19 8.24 -7.55
C ILE A 345 18.71 6.87 -7.07
N PHE A 346 17.51 6.82 -6.48
CA PHE A 346 16.66 5.61 -6.38
C PHE A 346 16.16 5.15 -7.76
N LEU A 347 17.01 5.20 -8.78
CA LEU A 347 16.72 4.64 -10.08
C LEU A 347 17.30 3.25 -10.12
N ALA A 348 16.49 2.33 -10.60
CA ALA A 348 17.01 1.12 -11.20
C ALA A 348 18.05 1.51 -12.27
N ALA A 349 19.31 1.13 -12.04
CA ALA A 349 20.37 1.30 -13.03
C ALA A 349 19.99 0.55 -14.32
N GLN A 350 20.65 0.85 -15.44
CA GLN A 350 20.41 0.22 -16.74
C GLN A 350 20.33 -1.32 -16.70
N ASN A 351 21.06 -1.95 -15.78
CA ASN A 351 21.14 -3.40 -15.63
C ASN A 351 20.48 -3.93 -14.34
N THR A 352 19.67 -3.13 -13.64
CA THR A 352 18.95 -3.61 -12.46
C THR A 352 17.95 -4.67 -12.86
N THR A 353 18.03 -5.80 -12.17
CA THR A 353 17.22 -6.98 -12.41
C THR A 353 16.37 -7.24 -11.17
N VAL A 354 15.07 -7.34 -11.36
CA VAL A 354 14.15 -7.91 -10.38
C VAL A 354 13.92 -9.36 -10.74
N LYS A 355 14.09 -10.26 -9.77
CA LYS A 355 13.85 -11.69 -9.94
C LYS A 355 13.16 -12.26 -8.72
N GLY A 356 12.55 -13.42 -8.87
CA GLY A 356 11.94 -14.12 -7.75
C GLY A 356 11.23 -15.37 -8.20
N ILE A 357 10.49 -15.95 -7.27
CA ILE A 357 9.65 -17.11 -7.52
C ILE A 357 8.23 -16.87 -7.00
N VAL A 358 7.26 -17.32 -7.79
CA VAL A 358 5.86 -17.39 -7.39
C VAL A 358 5.58 -18.75 -6.77
N SER A 359 5.10 -18.77 -5.53
CA SER A 359 4.76 -19.98 -4.78
C SER A 359 3.30 -19.91 -4.33
N ALA A 360 2.40 -20.50 -5.12
CA ALA A 360 0.96 -20.51 -4.86
C ALA A 360 0.36 -21.86 -5.25
N HIS A 361 -0.29 -22.56 -4.31
CA HIS A 361 -0.92 -23.84 -4.61
C HIS A 361 -2.01 -23.70 -5.68
N LEU A 362 -2.08 -24.66 -6.60
CA LEU A 362 -2.96 -24.70 -7.78
C LEU A 362 -2.76 -23.58 -8.82
N MET A 363 -1.84 -22.63 -8.64
CA MET A 363 -1.59 -21.63 -9.67
C MET A 363 -1.06 -22.29 -10.94
N ASN A 364 -1.65 -21.96 -12.08
CA ASN A 364 -1.18 -22.39 -13.38
C ASN A 364 0.01 -21.55 -13.83
N PHE A 365 1.08 -22.21 -14.25
CA PHE A 365 2.25 -21.59 -14.84
C PHE A 365 2.36 -21.91 -16.34
N PRO A 366 2.86 -20.99 -17.19
CA PRO A 366 3.43 -19.69 -16.85
C PRO A 366 2.40 -18.65 -16.37
N ALA A 367 2.69 -17.93 -15.30
CA ALA A 367 1.88 -16.82 -14.79
C ALA A 367 2.38 -15.49 -15.36
N GLN A 368 1.48 -14.52 -15.56
CA GLN A 368 1.84 -13.15 -15.92
C GLN A 368 2.37 -12.41 -14.70
N ILE A 369 3.54 -11.81 -14.86
CA ILE A 369 4.18 -10.94 -13.87
C ILE A 369 4.06 -9.50 -14.31
N THR A 370 3.60 -8.62 -13.41
CA THR A 370 3.63 -7.17 -13.62
C THR A 370 4.23 -6.47 -12.42
N LEU A 371 5.32 -5.75 -12.65
CA LEU A 371 5.96 -4.84 -11.71
C LEU A 371 5.47 -3.42 -11.97
N SER A 372 5.00 -2.73 -10.93
CA SER A 372 4.68 -1.30 -10.96
C SER A 372 5.56 -0.53 -9.99
N ASP A 373 5.98 0.66 -10.39
CA ASP A 373 6.78 1.58 -9.58
C ASP A 373 5.94 2.71 -8.95
N GLN A 374 6.55 3.57 -8.14
CA GLN A 374 5.83 4.62 -7.42
C GLN A 374 5.09 5.61 -8.33
N TYR A 375 5.54 5.79 -9.57
CA TYR A 375 4.97 6.72 -10.53
C TYR A 375 4.09 6.03 -11.58
N GLY A 376 3.81 4.73 -11.41
CA GLY A 376 2.94 3.97 -12.29
C GLY A 376 3.62 3.41 -13.53
N ARG A 377 4.96 3.47 -13.62
CA ARG A 377 5.67 2.77 -14.69
C ARG A 377 5.52 1.27 -14.46
N LYS A 378 5.28 0.56 -15.55
CA LYS A 378 5.03 -0.88 -15.53
C LYS A 378 6.02 -1.62 -16.38
N ALA A 379 6.45 -2.79 -15.91
CA ALA A 379 7.19 -3.75 -16.70
C ALA A 379 6.61 -5.13 -16.43
N SER A 380 6.55 -5.97 -17.47
CA SER A 380 5.93 -7.30 -17.38
C SER A 380 6.83 -8.39 -17.95
N THR A 381 6.67 -9.60 -17.43
CA THR A 381 7.32 -10.83 -17.89
C THR A 381 6.39 -12.00 -17.57
N THR A 382 6.79 -13.23 -17.87
CA THR A 382 6.10 -14.43 -17.40
C THR A 382 7.00 -15.27 -16.52
N THR A 383 6.42 -16.09 -15.66
CA THR A 383 7.19 -17.12 -14.98
C THR A 383 7.60 -18.24 -15.94
N ASP A 384 8.58 -19.05 -15.55
CA ASP A 384 8.76 -20.39 -16.10
C ASP A 384 7.73 -21.38 -15.50
N LYS A 385 7.86 -22.67 -15.85
CA LYS A 385 6.99 -23.76 -15.36
C LYS A 385 7.12 -24.04 -13.86
N HIS A 386 8.14 -23.50 -13.20
CA HIS A 386 8.40 -23.64 -11.77
C HIS A 386 8.07 -22.35 -10.99
N GLY A 387 7.49 -21.35 -11.65
CA GLY A 387 7.11 -20.08 -11.03
C GLY A 387 8.26 -19.06 -10.95
N ALA A 388 9.47 -19.37 -11.43
CA ALA A 388 10.59 -18.44 -11.39
C ALA A 388 10.43 -17.36 -12.47
N TYR A 389 10.78 -16.12 -12.15
CA TYR A 389 10.69 -15.01 -13.10
C TYR A 389 11.89 -14.06 -12.95
N GLN A 390 12.14 -13.32 -14.03
CA GLN A 390 13.14 -12.27 -14.06
C GLN A 390 12.68 -11.15 -14.98
N LEU A 391 12.96 -9.91 -14.58
CA LEU A 391 12.67 -8.71 -15.33
C LEU A 391 13.80 -7.69 -15.17
N LYS A 392 14.21 -7.05 -16.27
CA LYS A 392 15.12 -5.90 -16.23
C LYS A 392 14.30 -4.63 -16.10
N ILE A 393 14.61 -3.82 -15.10
CA ILE A 393 14.03 -2.50 -14.93
C ILE A 393 15.11 -1.45 -15.16
N LYS A 394 14.74 -0.36 -15.83
CA LYS A 394 15.58 0.81 -16.04
C LYS A 394 14.80 2.05 -15.64
N ASP A 395 15.42 2.90 -14.85
CA ASP A 395 14.88 4.15 -14.35
C ASP A 395 13.68 3.97 -13.40
N PHE A 396 13.22 2.76 -13.08
CA PHE A 396 12.13 2.51 -12.13
C PHE A 396 12.46 3.05 -10.74
N ILE A 397 11.46 3.64 -10.06
CA ILE A 397 11.64 4.22 -8.72
C ILE A 397 10.72 3.51 -7.71
N PRO A 398 11.28 2.97 -6.62
CA PRO A 398 10.53 2.25 -5.60
C PRO A 398 9.59 3.18 -4.80
N PRO A 399 8.61 2.65 -4.04
CA PRO A 399 8.33 1.22 -3.83
C PRO A 399 7.89 0.50 -5.12
N PHE A 400 8.17 -0.80 -5.17
CA PHE A 400 7.72 -1.69 -6.23
C PHE A 400 6.59 -2.57 -5.73
N VAL A 401 5.52 -2.69 -6.51
CA VAL A 401 4.52 -3.75 -6.34
C VAL A 401 4.69 -4.73 -7.48
N VAL A 402 5.02 -5.98 -7.17
CA VAL A 402 5.14 -7.06 -8.16
C VAL A 402 3.98 -8.01 -7.99
N SER A 403 3.27 -8.26 -9.08
CA SER A 403 2.06 -9.07 -9.10
C SER A 403 2.22 -10.28 -9.99
N ALA A 404 1.56 -11.39 -9.63
CA ALA A 404 1.44 -12.61 -10.40
C ALA A 404 -0.04 -12.93 -10.62
N ALA A 405 -0.42 -13.19 -11.86
CA ALA A 405 -1.77 -13.60 -12.24
C ALA A 405 -1.71 -14.77 -13.23
N GLU A 406 -2.63 -15.71 -13.12
CA GLU A 406 -2.78 -16.76 -14.14
C GLU A 406 -3.10 -16.15 -15.50
N GLN A 407 -2.53 -16.72 -16.56
CA GLN A 407 -2.79 -16.25 -17.92
C GLN A 407 -4.27 -16.34 -18.29
N ASN A 408 -4.77 -15.31 -18.97
CA ASN A 408 -6.15 -15.23 -19.46
C ASN A 408 -7.22 -15.35 -18.36
N THR A 409 -6.91 -14.89 -17.15
CA THR A 409 -7.85 -14.87 -16.03
C THR A 409 -8.20 -13.45 -15.60
N ASP A 410 -9.36 -13.31 -14.97
CA ASP A 410 -9.80 -12.05 -14.36
C ASP A 410 -9.39 -12.01 -12.88
N CYS A 411 -8.73 -10.94 -12.46
CA CYS A 411 -8.38 -10.65 -11.06
C CYS A 411 -9.23 -9.52 -10.45
N LEU A 412 -10.06 -8.86 -11.25
CA LEU A 412 -10.80 -7.64 -10.94
C LEU A 412 -12.29 -7.90 -10.71
N SER A 413 -12.93 -8.74 -11.53
CA SER A 413 -14.38 -8.93 -11.45
C SER A 413 -14.76 -10.13 -10.59
N ASN A 414 -15.90 -10.05 -9.91
CA ASN A 414 -16.44 -11.15 -9.09
C ASN A 414 -17.66 -11.84 -9.74
N ASN A 415 -18.03 -11.42 -10.96
CA ASN A 415 -19.17 -11.94 -11.71
C ASN A 415 -18.79 -13.08 -12.68
N THR A 416 -17.49 -13.34 -12.85
CA THR A 416 -16.89 -14.46 -13.60
C THR A 416 -15.91 -15.22 -12.72
N LEU A 417 -15.50 -16.42 -13.15
CA LEU A 417 -14.49 -17.20 -12.43
C LEU A 417 -13.14 -16.46 -12.41
N ARG A 418 -12.65 -16.16 -11.20
CA ARG A 418 -11.37 -15.52 -10.97
C ARG A 418 -10.21 -16.50 -11.06
N GLY A 419 -9.11 -16.03 -11.60
CA GLY A 419 -7.82 -16.71 -11.49
C GLY A 419 -7.22 -16.58 -10.10
N ILE A 420 -6.14 -17.31 -9.85
CA ILE A 420 -5.30 -17.07 -8.68
C ILE A 420 -4.43 -15.86 -8.97
N CYS A 421 -4.53 -14.84 -8.11
CA CYS A 421 -3.82 -13.58 -8.24
C CYS A 421 -3.16 -13.22 -6.91
N MET A 422 -1.87 -12.93 -6.94
CA MET A 422 -1.06 -12.59 -5.77
C MET A 422 -0.14 -11.43 -6.07
N ALA A 423 0.35 -10.76 -5.03
CA ALA A 423 1.33 -9.70 -5.18
C ALA A 423 2.28 -9.60 -3.99
N ALA A 424 3.30 -8.78 -4.13
CA ALA A 424 4.29 -8.47 -3.11
C ALA A 424 4.62 -6.98 -3.16
N LEU A 425 4.81 -6.38 -1.98
CA LEU A 425 5.32 -5.03 -1.83
C LEU A 425 6.82 -5.09 -1.52
N TYR A 426 7.63 -4.42 -2.34
CA TYR A 426 9.03 -4.17 -2.07
C TYR A 426 9.25 -2.68 -1.85
N ALA A 427 9.81 -2.34 -0.69
CA ALA A 427 10.20 -0.97 -0.36
C ALA A 427 11.62 -1.02 0.20
N PRO A 428 12.60 -0.46 -0.52
CA PRO A 428 13.99 -0.52 -0.10
C PRO A 428 14.21 0.41 1.08
N THR A 429 15.03 -0.05 2.01
CA THR A 429 15.52 0.75 3.14
C THR A 429 16.83 1.46 2.83
N LYS A 430 17.44 1.19 1.65
CA LYS A 430 18.69 1.80 1.18
C LYS A 430 18.47 2.66 -0.08
N PRO A 431 19.21 3.76 -0.27
CA PRO A 431 19.11 4.64 -1.44
C PRO A 431 19.51 3.97 -2.75
N GLN A 432 20.55 3.15 -2.70
CA GLN A 432 21.06 2.44 -3.86
C GLN A 432 20.33 1.11 -3.95
N LEU A 433 19.57 0.94 -5.03
CA LEU A 433 18.98 -0.33 -5.39
C LEU A 433 20.11 -1.32 -5.72
N GLU A 434 19.99 -2.52 -5.17
CA GLU A 434 20.87 -3.62 -5.57
C GLU A 434 20.73 -3.90 -7.06
N GLN A 435 21.82 -4.30 -7.71
CA GLN A 435 21.76 -4.71 -9.13
C GLN A 435 20.80 -5.90 -9.33
N ASN A 436 20.67 -6.76 -8.32
CA ASN A 436 19.78 -7.92 -8.34
C ASN A 436 18.86 -7.85 -7.13
N ILE A 437 17.60 -7.50 -7.35
CA ILE A 437 16.57 -7.42 -6.32
C ILE A 437 15.75 -8.72 -6.33
N ASN A 438 15.67 -9.40 -5.19
CA ASN A 438 14.85 -10.59 -5.02
C ASN A 438 13.47 -10.21 -4.45
N ILE A 439 12.40 -10.49 -5.17
CA ILE A 439 11.01 -10.26 -4.73
C ILE A 439 10.20 -11.55 -4.96
N ASN A 440 9.89 -12.28 -3.91
CA ASN A 440 9.11 -13.51 -4.00
C ASN A 440 7.61 -13.22 -3.82
N ILE A 441 6.76 -13.94 -4.55
CA ILE A 441 5.30 -13.79 -4.52
C ILE A 441 4.68 -15.07 -3.96
N ASN A 442 3.93 -14.98 -2.88
CA ASN A 442 3.34 -16.12 -2.19
C ASN A 442 2.14 -15.67 -1.32
N PRO A 443 1.39 -16.59 -0.70
CA PRO A 443 0.26 -16.24 0.17
C PRO A 443 0.55 -15.17 1.23
N PHE A 444 1.77 -15.14 1.77
CA PHE A 444 2.15 -14.19 2.83
C PHE A 444 2.54 -12.83 2.28
N SER A 445 3.25 -12.78 1.13
CA SER A 445 3.56 -11.50 0.48
C SER A 445 2.28 -10.75 0.07
N ASP A 446 1.26 -11.49 -0.41
CA ASP A 446 -0.02 -10.92 -0.81
C ASP A 446 -0.83 -10.45 0.40
N LEU A 447 -0.75 -11.18 1.52
CA LEU A 447 -1.35 -10.76 2.79
C LEU A 447 -0.67 -9.49 3.35
N ILE A 448 0.66 -9.39 3.31
CA ILE A 448 1.39 -8.18 3.74
C ILE A 448 0.97 -6.97 2.89
N LEU A 449 0.88 -7.13 1.57
CA LEU A 449 0.36 -6.06 0.72
C LEU A 449 -1.11 -5.76 1.02
N SER A 450 -1.93 -6.77 1.33
CA SER A 450 -3.33 -6.58 1.69
C SER A 450 -3.48 -5.73 2.96
N ASP A 451 -2.76 -6.07 4.02
CA ASP A 451 -2.82 -5.37 5.29
C ASP A 451 -2.32 -3.92 5.13
N THR A 452 -1.17 -3.74 4.46
CA THR A 452 -0.64 -2.39 4.21
C THR A 452 -1.51 -1.54 3.28
N ALA A 453 -2.14 -2.14 2.28
CA ALA A 453 -3.08 -1.47 1.38
C ALA A 453 -4.30 -0.98 2.16
N THR A 454 -4.91 -1.84 2.99
CA THR A 454 -6.09 -1.49 3.79
C THR A 454 -5.79 -0.41 4.82
N ALA A 455 -4.64 -0.49 5.51
CA ALA A 455 -4.18 0.59 6.39
C ALA A 455 -3.91 1.92 5.66
N SER A 456 -3.65 1.85 4.35
CA SER A 456 -3.44 3.03 3.48
C SER A 456 -4.73 3.51 2.81
N GLY A 457 -5.91 2.97 3.18
CA GLY A 457 -7.21 3.39 2.69
C GLY A 457 -7.70 2.69 1.41
N TYR A 458 -6.96 1.70 0.92
CA TYR A 458 -7.40 0.87 -0.22
C TYR A 458 -8.27 -0.30 0.27
N LEU A 459 -9.06 -0.89 -0.64
CA LEU A 459 -9.85 -2.09 -0.32
C LEU A 459 -8.98 -3.35 -0.16
N GLY A 460 -7.81 -3.39 -0.81
CA GLY A 460 -6.89 -4.52 -0.81
C GLY A 460 -5.88 -4.47 -1.96
N PRO A 461 -5.11 -5.54 -2.19
CA PRO A 461 -4.01 -5.55 -3.15
C PRO A 461 -4.42 -5.20 -4.58
N GLN A 462 -5.59 -5.68 -5.01
CA GLN A 462 -6.04 -5.49 -6.39
C GLN A 462 -6.27 -4.00 -6.73
N GLN A 463 -6.77 -3.22 -5.78
CA GLN A 463 -6.99 -1.79 -5.99
C GLN A 463 -5.65 -1.04 -6.11
N VAL A 464 -4.64 -1.42 -5.33
CA VAL A 464 -3.28 -0.86 -5.42
C VAL A 464 -2.67 -1.12 -6.80
N MET A 465 -2.74 -2.36 -7.29
CA MET A 465 -2.16 -2.75 -8.59
C MET A 465 -2.87 -2.09 -9.79
N SER A 466 -4.15 -1.77 -9.60
CA SER A 466 -4.98 -1.12 -10.62
C SER A 466 -4.82 0.41 -10.59
N SER A 467 -4.18 0.96 -9.55
CA SER A 467 -3.95 2.39 -9.42
C SER A 467 -2.97 2.89 -10.49
N PRO A 468 -3.22 4.07 -11.09
CA PRO A 468 -2.29 4.67 -12.05
C PRO A 468 -0.97 5.10 -11.41
N LYS A 469 -0.93 5.29 -10.08
CA LYS A 469 0.28 5.54 -9.29
C LYS A 469 0.18 4.80 -7.97
N LEU A 470 1.27 4.22 -7.50
CA LEU A 470 1.29 3.64 -6.16
C LEU A 470 1.21 4.77 -5.11
N PRO A 471 0.69 4.49 -3.90
CA PRO A 471 0.82 5.45 -2.83
C PRO A 471 2.32 5.71 -2.58
N LEU A 472 2.69 6.98 -2.38
CA LEU A 472 4.07 7.38 -2.09
C LEU A 472 4.63 6.63 -0.85
N ILE A 473 3.75 6.29 0.09
CA ILE A 473 4.08 5.52 1.29
C ILE A 473 2.98 4.50 1.58
N PHE A 474 3.40 3.31 1.98
CA PHE A 474 2.57 2.31 2.64
C PHE A 474 2.77 2.40 4.15
N SER A 475 1.77 2.02 4.94
CA SER A 475 1.89 2.01 6.40
C SER A 475 3.06 1.14 6.87
N ALA A 476 4.11 1.77 7.37
CA ALA A 476 5.30 1.09 7.92
C ALA A 476 4.95 0.26 9.16
N GLU A 477 4.10 0.83 10.02
CA GLU A 477 3.54 0.18 11.21
C GLU A 477 2.80 -1.10 10.81
N GLU A 478 1.96 -1.04 9.76
CA GLU A 478 1.19 -2.20 9.34
C GLU A 478 2.04 -3.23 8.61
N TYR A 479 3.04 -2.80 7.81
CA TYR A 479 3.99 -3.71 7.17
C TYR A 479 4.74 -4.53 8.21
N ALA A 480 5.31 -3.85 9.22
CA ALA A 480 6.00 -4.50 10.34
C ALA A 480 5.07 -5.38 11.16
N SER A 481 3.84 -4.91 11.44
CA SER A 481 2.84 -5.68 12.19
C SER A 481 2.40 -6.94 11.43
N SER A 482 2.26 -6.88 10.11
CA SER A 482 1.93 -8.02 9.27
C SER A 482 3.05 -9.07 9.27
N ILE A 483 4.31 -8.64 9.19
CA ILE A 483 5.46 -9.54 9.32
C ILE A 483 5.51 -10.16 10.73
N ALA A 484 5.25 -9.37 11.77
CA ALA A 484 5.21 -9.88 13.14
C ALA A 484 4.10 -10.93 13.33
N ARG A 485 2.92 -10.74 12.72
CA ARG A 485 1.83 -11.73 12.71
C ARG A 485 2.22 -13.01 11.98
N PHE A 486 2.95 -12.91 10.87
CA PHE A 486 3.53 -14.08 10.20
C PHE A 486 4.46 -14.86 11.14
N HIS A 487 5.40 -14.21 11.81
CA HIS A 487 6.28 -14.87 12.76
C HIS A 487 5.53 -15.47 13.96
N GLN A 488 4.56 -14.73 14.53
CA GLN A 488 3.71 -15.23 15.62
C GLN A 488 2.96 -16.51 15.23
N GLY A 489 2.49 -16.60 13.99
CA GLY A 489 1.76 -17.75 13.48
C GLY A 489 2.64 -18.91 13.02
N PHE A 490 3.83 -18.66 12.48
CA PHE A 490 4.53 -19.66 11.65
C PHE A 490 5.96 -19.99 12.10
N ASP A 491 6.54 -19.32 13.09
CA ASP A 491 7.95 -19.53 13.50
C ASP A 491 8.30 -20.98 13.83
N ASN A 492 7.40 -21.72 14.50
CA ASN A 492 7.62 -23.13 14.80
C ASN A 492 7.72 -23.96 13.51
N SER A 493 6.78 -23.76 12.58
CA SER A 493 6.79 -24.47 11.30
C SER A 493 7.99 -24.07 10.42
N LEU A 494 8.43 -22.81 10.47
CA LEU A 494 9.64 -22.35 9.78
C LEU A 494 10.89 -23.02 10.34
N HIS A 495 11.00 -23.12 11.66
CA HIS A 495 12.09 -23.79 12.35
C HIS A 495 12.16 -25.28 12.00
N ASP A 496 11.01 -25.98 12.03
CA ASP A 496 10.94 -27.41 11.71
C ASP A 496 11.33 -27.72 10.25
N LEU A 497 11.09 -26.76 9.35
CA LEU A 497 11.51 -26.81 7.95
C LEU A 497 12.95 -26.33 7.72
N GLY A 498 13.68 -25.94 8.78
CA GLY A 498 15.08 -25.50 8.71
C GLY A 498 15.28 -24.10 8.14
N LEU A 499 14.25 -23.25 8.12
CA LEU A 499 14.35 -21.86 7.67
C LEU A 499 15.00 -20.97 8.75
N PRO A 500 15.66 -19.87 8.34
CA PRO A 500 16.30 -18.96 9.29
C PRO A 500 15.28 -18.28 10.20
N LYS A 501 15.70 -17.95 11.43
CA LYS A 501 14.86 -17.28 12.44
C LYS A 501 14.30 -15.93 11.97
N HIS A 502 15.05 -15.20 11.14
CA HIS A 502 14.64 -13.90 10.58
C HIS A 502 14.25 -14.05 9.11
N PHE A 503 13.25 -14.89 8.83
CA PHE A 503 12.78 -15.17 7.48
C PHE A 503 11.79 -14.10 7.00
N ASP A 504 12.16 -13.33 5.97
CA ASP A 504 11.25 -12.41 5.27
C ASP A 504 10.57 -13.15 4.10
N PRO A 505 9.22 -13.32 4.11
CA PRO A 505 8.50 -14.02 3.05
C PRO A 505 8.51 -13.26 1.71
N VAL A 506 8.92 -12.00 1.66
CA VAL A 506 9.11 -11.21 0.43
C VAL A 506 10.54 -11.33 -0.10
N GLN A 507 11.56 -11.32 0.78
CA GLN A 507 12.97 -11.18 0.39
C GLN A 507 13.89 -12.32 0.86
N TYR A 508 13.50 -13.59 0.63
CA TYR A 508 14.35 -14.74 0.95
C TYR A 508 15.20 -15.22 -0.25
N GLN A 509 16.34 -15.85 0.08
CA GLN A 509 17.27 -16.41 -0.91
C GLN A 509 16.73 -17.69 -1.58
N PRO A 510 17.06 -17.94 -2.86
CA PRO A 510 16.54 -19.09 -3.63
C PRO A 510 16.73 -20.46 -2.97
N GLN A 511 17.82 -20.64 -2.20
CA GLN A 511 18.10 -21.89 -1.48
C GLN A 511 17.01 -22.30 -0.48
N TRP A 512 16.24 -21.35 0.04
CA TRP A 512 15.17 -21.61 1.00
C TRP A 512 13.83 -21.92 0.33
N GLN A 513 13.73 -21.71 -0.99
CA GLN A 513 12.48 -21.91 -1.71
C GLN A 513 11.91 -23.33 -1.58
N PRO A 514 12.68 -24.42 -1.69
CA PRO A 514 12.11 -25.77 -1.56
C PRO A 514 11.49 -26.02 -0.17
N ALA A 515 12.13 -25.52 0.89
CA ALA A 515 11.60 -25.63 2.25
C ALA A 515 10.34 -24.76 2.42
N PHE A 516 10.35 -23.52 1.93
CA PHE A 516 9.19 -22.64 2.04
C PHE A 516 7.99 -23.08 1.19
N ALA A 517 8.24 -23.70 0.04
CA ALA A 517 7.22 -24.33 -0.80
C ALA A 517 6.50 -25.47 -0.06
N GLN A 518 7.21 -26.20 0.82
CA GLN A 518 6.60 -27.24 1.66
C GLN A 518 5.57 -26.67 2.63
N LEU A 519 5.70 -25.41 3.06
CA LEU A 519 4.70 -24.72 3.88
C LEU A 519 3.55 -24.19 3.02
N THR A 520 3.85 -23.43 1.97
CA THR A 520 2.84 -22.72 1.17
C THR A 520 1.89 -23.64 0.40
N GLN A 521 2.26 -24.89 0.12
CA GLN A 521 1.36 -25.88 -0.48
C GLN A 521 0.16 -26.29 0.41
N TRP A 522 0.22 -26.01 1.72
CA TRP A 522 -0.84 -26.32 2.68
C TRP A 522 -1.75 -25.14 2.99
N LEU A 523 -1.65 -24.05 2.21
CA LEU A 523 -2.32 -22.80 2.47
C LEU A 523 -3.18 -22.36 1.29
N TRP A 524 -4.41 -21.96 1.59
CA TRP A 524 -5.30 -21.25 0.66
C TRP A 524 -5.18 -19.76 0.88
N SER A 525 -4.94 -19.02 -0.20
CA SER A 525 -5.04 -17.55 -0.19
C SER A 525 -5.96 -17.11 -1.30
N ASN A 526 -6.94 -16.29 -0.95
CA ASN A 526 -7.93 -15.78 -1.90
C ASN A 526 -8.39 -14.38 -1.49
N ARG A 527 -8.76 -13.57 -2.48
CA ARG A 527 -9.21 -12.19 -2.25
C ARG A 527 -10.70 -12.10 -1.98
N ASN A 528 -11.08 -11.27 -1.04
CA ASN A 528 -12.45 -11.00 -0.67
C ASN A 528 -13.13 -10.04 -1.66
N TYR A 529 -14.39 -9.72 -1.35
CA TYR A 529 -15.28 -8.86 -2.15
C TYR A 529 -15.98 -7.85 -1.24
N GLN A 530 -16.00 -6.58 -1.65
CA GLN A 530 -16.69 -5.52 -0.92
C GLN A 530 -18.07 -5.21 -1.51
N THR A 531 -19.11 -5.69 -0.84
CA THR A 531 -20.53 -5.57 -1.24
C THR A 531 -21.03 -4.15 -1.52
N LYS A 532 -20.41 -3.12 -0.92
CA LYS A 532 -20.84 -1.72 -1.09
C LYS A 532 -20.44 -1.10 -2.43
N VAL A 533 -19.37 -1.60 -3.03
CA VAL A 533 -18.72 -1.00 -4.21
C VAL A 533 -18.53 -1.99 -5.35
N GLY A 534 -18.70 -3.30 -5.11
CA GLY A 534 -18.61 -4.31 -6.15
C GLY A 534 -17.18 -4.78 -6.45
N GLU A 535 -16.18 -4.27 -5.74
CA GLU A 535 -14.75 -4.48 -6.04
C GLU A 535 -14.13 -5.62 -5.22
N VAL A 536 -13.04 -6.19 -5.75
CA VAL A 536 -12.15 -7.12 -5.04
C VAL A 536 -11.45 -6.37 -3.90
N ALA A 537 -11.35 -7.02 -2.75
CA ALA A 537 -10.88 -6.43 -1.50
C ALA A 537 -9.62 -7.14 -0.96
N ASP A 538 -9.53 -7.23 0.35
CA ASP A 538 -8.47 -7.81 1.15
C ASP A 538 -8.27 -9.31 0.90
N SER A 539 -7.08 -9.83 1.19
CA SER A 539 -6.76 -11.25 1.07
C SER A 539 -7.00 -11.99 2.37
N THR A 540 -7.51 -13.21 2.29
CA THR A 540 -7.66 -14.11 3.44
C THR A 540 -6.76 -15.32 3.28
N LEU A 541 -6.10 -15.71 4.38
CA LEU A 541 -5.25 -16.89 4.46
C LEU A 541 -5.92 -17.98 5.30
N MET A 542 -6.00 -19.19 4.76
CA MET A 542 -6.54 -20.37 5.42
C MET A 542 -5.57 -21.55 5.30
N ASP A 543 -5.70 -22.53 6.18
CA ASP A 543 -5.08 -23.83 5.97
C ASP A 543 -5.82 -24.64 4.87
N ARG A 544 -5.23 -25.78 4.50
CA ARG A 544 -5.80 -26.74 3.53
C ARG A 544 -7.22 -27.21 3.87
N PHE A 545 -7.61 -27.16 5.14
CA PHE A 545 -8.93 -27.56 5.63
C PHE A 545 -9.85 -26.37 5.90
N PHE A 546 -9.54 -25.21 5.29
CA PHE A 546 -10.33 -23.98 5.34
C PHE A 546 -10.51 -23.41 6.75
N GLN A 547 -9.55 -23.67 7.65
CA GLN A 547 -9.47 -22.96 8.93
C GLN A 547 -8.83 -21.59 8.69
N PRO A 548 -9.51 -20.47 9.01
CA PRO A 548 -8.91 -19.15 8.87
C PRO A 548 -7.72 -18.97 9.83
N LEU A 549 -6.56 -18.59 9.30
CA LEU A 549 -5.31 -18.45 10.07
C LEU A 549 -5.04 -17.00 10.46
N LEU A 550 -5.20 -16.09 9.52
CA LEU A 550 -5.00 -14.65 9.70
C LEU A 550 -6.25 -13.94 9.17
N VAL A 551 -6.93 -13.21 10.06
CA VAL A 551 -8.11 -12.42 9.73
C VAL A 551 -7.80 -10.97 10.06
N PRO A 552 -7.78 -10.07 9.06
CA PRO A 552 -7.67 -8.63 9.29
C PRO A 552 -8.79 -8.18 10.25
N ASP A 553 -8.52 -7.25 11.17
CA ASP A 553 -9.45 -6.64 12.15
C ASP A 553 -9.48 -7.21 13.59
N LEU A 554 -8.54 -8.07 14.00
CA LEU A 554 -8.55 -8.66 15.35
C LEU A 554 -7.20 -8.53 16.08
N GLN A 555 -7.20 -7.66 17.10
CA GLN A 555 -6.10 -7.31 18.00
C GLN A 555 -5.55 -8.53 18.79
N GLY A 556 -4.62 -9.28 18.21
CA GLY A 556 -3.43 -9.72 18.95
C GLY A 556 -3.20 -11.22 19.23
N LYS A 557 -4.05 -12.15 18.78
CA LYS A 557 -3.73 -13.59 18.90
C LYS A 557 -3.95 -14.35 17.58
N VAL A 558 -2.85 -14.55 16.87
CA VAL A 558 -2.73 -15.54 15.79
C VAL A 558 -2.49 -16.90 16.44
N ALA A 559 -3.30 -17.90 16.12
CA ALA A 559 -3.02 -19.27 16.55
C ALA A 559 -1.80 -19.79 15.78
N ALA A 560 -0.88 -20.47 16.47
CA ALA A 560 0.28 -21.05 15.82
C ALA A 560 -0.17 -22.11 14.80
N PHE A 561 0.31 -21.98 13.57
CA PHE A 561 0.13 -22.96 12.51
C PHE A 561 1.03 -24.17 12.79
N ASP A 562 0.41 -25.34 12.91
CA ASP A 562 1.07 -26.61 13.15
C ASP A 562 1.05 -27.44 11.86
N LEU A 563 2.15 -27.36 11.11
CA LEU A 563 2.32 -28.11 9.87
C LEU A 563 2.20 -29.62 10.09
N SER A 564 2.74 -30.13 11.19
CA SER A 564 2.70 -31.57 11.52
C SER A 564 1.27 -32.06 11.79
N ALA A 565 0.47 -31.26 12.48
CA ALA A 565 -0.95 -31.56 12.70
C ALA A 565 -1.75 -31.57 11.40
N ILE A 566 -1.49 -30.62 10.49
CA ILE A 566 -2.14 -30.58 9.17
C ILE A 566 -1.76 -31.80 8.33
N GLN A 567 -0.49 -32.18 8.30
CA GLN A 567 -0.02 -33.37 7.60
C GLN A 567 -0.63 -34.65 8.18
N LYS A 568 -0.71 -34.76 9.51
CA LYS A 568 -1.37 -35.88 10.18
C LYS A 568 -2.86 -35.96 9.86
N ARG A 569 -3.57 -34.81 9.84
CA ARG A 569 -4.97 -34.77 9.43
C ARG A 569 -5.13 -35.17 7.96
N GLN A 570 -4.24 -34.75 7.08
CA GLN A 570 -4.25 -35.19 5.68
C GLN A 570 -4.09 -36.70 5.57
N GLN A 571 -3.17 -37.31 6.30
CA GLN A 571 -3.03 -38.77 6.34
C GLN A 571 -4.30 -39.47 6.80
N GLN A 572 -5.02 -38.92 7.79
CA GLN A 572 -6.32 -39.46 8.21
C GLN A 572 -7.37 -39.31 7.12
N VAL A 573 -7.45 -38.14 6.48
CA VAL A 573 -8.36 -37.88 5.34
C VAL A 573 -8.10 -38.85 4.18
N ASP A 574 -6.84 -39.22 3.95
CA ASP A 574 -6.46 -40.12 2.86
C ASP A 574 -6.77 -41.61 3.15
N THR A 575 -6.94 -41.99 4.42
CA THR A 575 -7.13 -43.40 4.82
C THR A 575 -8.55 -43.77 5.23
N VAL A 576 -9.41 -42.78 5.54
CA VAL A 576 -10.79 -43.08 5.93
C VAL A 576 -11.63 -43.60 4.75
N PRO A 577 -12.59 -44.50 4.99
CA PRO A 577 -13.44 -45.06 3.94
C PRO A 577 -14.40 -44.02 3.33
N HIS A 578 -14.79 -42.99 4.10
CA HIS A 578 -15.74 -41.98 3.64
C HIS A 578 -15.24 -40.58 3.96
N ARG A 579 -15.44 -39.66 3.02
CA ARG A 579 -15.08 -38.25 3.18
C ARG A 579 -16.28 -37.39 2.82
N VAL A 580 -16.53 -36.38 3.64
CA VAL A 580 -17.66 -35.48 3.48
C VAL A 580 -17.14 -34.08 3.27
N PHE A 581 -17.41 -33.53 2.09
CA PHE A 581 -17.09 -32.16 1.73
C PHE A 581 -18.33 -31.29 1.87
N ILE A 582 -18.20 -30.13 2.52
CA ILE A 582 -19.29 -29.18 2.67
C ILE A 582 -18.96 -27.93 1.87
N ILE A 583 -19.85 -27.55 0.95
CA ILE A 583 -19.89 -26.21 0.36
C ILE A 583 -21.13 -25.48 0.85
N GLY A 584 -20.98 -24.20 1.11
CA GLY A 584 -22.10 -23.39 1.54
C GLY A 584 -21.75 -22.00 1.96
N ASP A 585 -22.74 -21.34 2.54
CA ASP A 585 -22.67 -19.96 2.97
C ASP A 585 -22.23 -19.81 4.45
N SER A 586 -22.49 -18.63 5.03
CA SER A 586 -22.04 -18.24 6.35
C SER A 586 -22.61 -19.05 7.51
N THR A 587 -23.71 -19.78 7.32
CA THR A 587 -24.26 -20.64 8.38
C THR A 587 -23.54 -21.98 8.51
N ALA A 588 -22.81 -22.40 7.47
CA ALA A 588 -22.00 -23.61 7.48
C ALA A 588 -20.50 -23.34 7.74
N SER A 589 -20.00 -22.13 7.45
CA SER A 589 -18.57 -21.81 7.41
C SER A 589 -17.80 -21.97 8.73
N ASN A 590 -16.49 -22.21 8.63
CA ASN A 590 -15.56 -22.12 9.76
C ASN A 590 -15.33 -20.66 10.18
N TYR A 591 -15.24 -20.42 11.48
CA TYR A 591 -14.90 -19.13 12.07
C TYR A 591 -13.67 -19.22 12.96
N PRO A 592 -12.79 -18.19 12.95
CA PRO A 592 -11.65 -18.15 13.85
C PRO A 592 -12.09 -17.90 15.30
N GLN A 593 -11.25 -18.30 16.26
CA GLN A 593 -11.48 -18.06 17.69
C GLN A 593 -11.74 -16.57 18.00
N ALA A 594 -11.14 -15.66 17.23
CA ALA A 594 -11.25 -14.23 17.46
C ALA A 594 -12.66 -13.65 17.23
N VAL A 595 -13.57 -14.37 16.57
CA VAL A 595 -14.99 -14.00 16.47
C VAL A 595 -15.90 -14.92 17.29
N ALA A 596 -15.33 -15.75 18.17
CA ALA A 596 -16.11 -16.59 19.07
C ALA A 596 -17.13 -15.75 19.88
N PRO A 597 -18.33 -16.28 20.16
CA PRO A 597 -18.74 -17.67 19.96
C PRO A 597 -19.45 -17.94 18.62
N ARG A 598 -19.35 -17.06 17.60
CA ARG A 598 -19.96 -17.32 16.29
C ARG A 598 -19.37 -18.58 15.67
N MET A 599 -20.24 -19.50 15.28
CA MET A 599 -19.87 -20.79 14.68
C MET A 599 -20.84 -21.15 13.55
N GLY A 600 -20.33 -21.85 12.54
CA GLY A 600 -21.16 -22.52 11.53
C GLY A 600 -21.43 -23.97 11.92
N TRP A 601 -22.56 -24.53 11.46
CA TRP A 601 -22.87 -25.95 11.74
C TRP A 601 -21.84 -26.90 11.12
N GLY A 602 -21.24 -26.54 9.98
CA GLY A 602 -20.21 -27.33 9.32
C GLY A 602 -18.92 -27.45 10.15
N GLN A 603 -18.64 -26.45 11.00
CA GLN A 603 -17.47 -26.43 11.88
C GLN A 603 -17.55 -27.49 12.98
N THR A 604 -18.77 -27.92 13.38
CA THR A 604 -18.99 -28.94 14.41
C THR A 604 -19.45 -30.28 13.84
N PHE A 605 -19.61 -30.37 12.51
CA PHE A 605 -20.28 -31.52 11.90
C PHE A 605 -19.53 -32.85 12.08
N GLN A 606 -18.19 -32.81 12.14
CA GLN A 606 -17.34 -33.97 12.43
C GLN A 606 -17.72 -34.68 13.74
N GLU A 607 -18.28 -33.98 14.73
CA GLU A 607 -18.68 -34.54 16.04
C GLU A 607 -19.80 -35.60 15.92
N ASN A 608 -20.45 -35.73 14.75
CA ASN A 608 -21.53 -36.69 14.52
C ASN A 608 -21.05 -37.99 13.85
N PHE A 609 -19.74 -38.16 13.67
CA PHE A 609 -19.17 -39.33 13.03
C PHE A 609 -17.95 -39.87 13.78
N ASP A 610 -17.70 -41.17 13.61
CA ASP A 610 -16.43 -41.78 13.99
C ASP A 610 -15.31 -41.26 13.06
N THR A 611 -14.35 -40.54 13.63
CA THR A 611 -13.20 -39.96 12.90
C THR A 611 -12.34 -41.00 12.18
N GLN A 612 -12.39 -42.27 12.54
CA GLN A 612 -11.69 -43.34 11.82
C GLN A 612 -12.45 -43.84 10.59
N LYS A 613 -13.74 -43.49 10.47
CA LYS A 613 -14.60 -43.89 9.35
C LYS A 613 -14.95 -42.73 8.43
N VAL A 614 -15.13 -41.54 8.98
CA VAL A 614 -15.54 -40.34 8.23
C VAL A 614 -14.67 -39.16 8.60
N GLN A 615 -14.14 -38.48 7.58
CA GLN A 615 -13.51 -37.18 7.73
C GLN A 615 -14.34 -36.10 7.03
N VAL A 616 -14.60 -35.01 7.75
CA VAL A 616 -15.33 -33.85 7.26
C VAL A 616 -14.36 -32.73 6.87
N ILE A 617 -14.50 -32.24 5.65
CA ILE A 617 -13.79 -31.09 5.11
C ILE A 617 -14.81 -29.99 4.84
N ASN A 618 -14.87 -29.02 5.75
CA ASN A 618 -15.81 -27.91 5.64
C ASN A 618 -15.22 -26.75 4.84
N GLY A 619 -15.55 -26.68 3.55
CA GLY A 619 -15.14 -25.61 2.65
C GLY A 619 -16.14 -24.44 2.57
N ALA A 620 -17.19 -24.41 3.39
CA ALA A 620 -18.19 -23.34 3.34
C ALA A 620 -17.60 -21.96 3.68
N GLN A 621 -18.08 -20.91 3.00
CA GLN A 621 -17.49 -19.57 3.06
C GLN A 621 -18.49 -18.48 3.43
N SER A 622 -18.10 -17.66 4.40
CA SER A 622 -18.97 -16.62 4.94
C SER A 622 -19.23 -15.50 3.93
N GLY A 623 -20.51 -15.15 3.74
CA GLY A 623 -20.93 -14.08 2.84
C GLY A 623 -20.95 -14.46 1.36
N ARG A 624 -20.88 -15.75 1.02
CA ARG A 624 -20.89 -16.25 -0.37
C ARG A 624 -22.25 -16.87 -0.68
N SER A 625 -22.75 -16.58 -1.87
CA SER A 625 -23.84 -17.29 -2.53
C SER A 625 -23.30 -18.49 -3.31
N SER A 626 -24.17 -19.33 -3.84
CA SER A 626 -23.78 -20.43 -4.74
C SER A 626 -22.90 -19.94 -5.91
N ARG A 627 -23.32 -18.85 -6.55
CA ARG A 627 -22.62 -18.23 -7.69
C ARG A 627 -21.30 -17.57 -7.31
N SER A 628 -21.28 -16.75 -6.26
CA SER A 628 -20.04 -16.07 -5.84
C SER A 628 -19.03 -17.04 -5.23
N TYR A 629 -19.47 -18.14 -4.60
CA TYR A 629 -18.58 -19.20 -4.14
C TYR A 629 -17.78 -19.81 -5.32
N TYR A 630 -18.46 -20.08 -6.43
CA TYR A 630 -17.82 -20.54 -7.65
C TYR A 630 -16.93 -19.47 -8.28
N ASN A 631 -17.50 -18.30 -8.59
CA ASN A 631 -16.80 -17.24 -9.31
C ASN A 631 -15.56 -16.73 -8.57
N GLN A 632 -15.58 -16.71 -7.24
CA GLN A 632 -14.42 -16.27 -6.45
C GLN A 632 -13.31 -17.33 -6.36
N GLY A 633 -13.50 -18.53 -6.92
CA GLY A 633 -12.50 -19.61 -6.94
C GLY A 633 -12.50 -20.50 -5.70
N TRP A 634 -13.46 -20.38 -4.77
CA TRP A 634 -13.47 -21.20 -3.55
C TRP A 634 -13.68 -22.68 -3.85
N PHE A 635 -14.55 -22.99 -4.81
CA PHE A 635 -14.79 -24.37 -5.23
C PHE A 635 -13.54 -25.03 -5.79
N ARG A 636 -12.68 -24.28 -6.49
CA ARG A 636 -11.44 -24.80 -7.08
C ARG A 636 -10.50 -25.42 -6.03
N TYR A 637 -10.36 -24.76 -4.88
CA TYR A 637 -9.53 -25.30 -3.79
C TYR A 637 -10.12 -26.60 -3.26
N LEU A 638 -11.43 -26.60 -2.95
CA LEU A 638 -12.07 -27.76 -2.34
C LEU A 638 -12.14 -28.94 -3.31
N SER A 639 -12.47 -28.68 -4.57
CA SER A 639 -12.66 -29.68 -5.61
C SER A 639 -11.36 -30.44 -5.94
N SER A 640 -10.20 -29.79 -5.78
CA SER A 640 -8.88 -30.43 -5.93
C SER A 640 -8.57 -31.51 -4.89
N MET A 641 -9.35 -31.57 -3.81
CA MET A 641 -9.20 -32.58 -2.75
C MET A 641 -10.15 -33.77 -2.91
N MET A 642 -11.19 -33.62 -3.75
CA MET A 642 -12.24 -34.61 -3.92
C MET A 642 -11.84 -35.71 -4.91
N HIS A 643 -12.34 -36.91 -4.70
CA HIS A 643 -12.22 -38.05 -5.61
C HIS A 643 -13.47 -38.92 -5.57
N SER A 644 -13.50 -39.93 -6.45
CA SER A 644 -14.60 -40.90 -6.51
C SER A 644 -14.93 -41.49 -5.13
N GLY A 645 -16.22 -41.64 -4.83
CA GLY A 645 -16.72 -42.20 -3.57
C GLY A 645 -16.97 -41.20 -2.44
N ASP A 646 -16.58 -39.93 -2.60
CA ASP A 646 -16.85 -38.89 -1.61
C ASP A 646 -18.33 -38.47 -1.58
N TYR A 647 -18.70 -37.71 -0.54
CA TYR A 647 -19.99 -37.02 -0.43
C TYR A 647 -19.79 -35.51 -0.51
N LEU A 648 -20.60 -34.82 -1.31
CA LEU A 648 -20.62 -33.35 -1.40
C LEU A 648 -21.96 -32.81 -0.88
N LEU A 649 -21.94 -32.22 0.31
CA LEU A 649 -23.07 -31.52 0.91
C LEU A 649 -23.09 -30.07 0.43
N ILE A 650 -24.22 -29.66 -0.14
CA ILE A 650 -24.39 -28.36 -0.80
C ILE A 650 -25.50 -27.59 -0.08
N GLN A 651 -25.16 -26.51 0.64
CA GLN A 651 -26.11 -25.65 1.36
C GLN A 651 -25.92 -24.18 1.00
N PHE A 652 -26.85 -23.63 0.23
CA PHE A 652 -26.89 -22.21 -0.16
C PHE A 652 -28.31 -21.65 -0.03
N GLY A 653 -28.49 -20.34 -0.27
CA GLY A 653 -29.79 -19.67 -0.22
C GLY A 653 -29.76 -18.35 0.55
N HIS A 654 -28.96 -18.22 1.61
CA HIS A 654 -28.97 -17.01 2.45
C HIS A 654 -28.42 -15.76 1.74
N ASN A 655 -27.44 -15.93 0.87
CA ASN A 655 -26.81 -14.85 0.10
C ASN A 655 -27.35 -14.76 -1.32
N ASP A 656 -27.89 -15.86 -1.84
CA ASP A 656 -28.53 -15.98 -3.15
C ASP A 656 -29.77 -15.08 -3.28
N GLU A 657 -30.57 -14.99 -2.22
CA GLU A 657 -31.83 -14.20 -2.15
C GLU A 657 -31.67 -12.66 -2.14
N LYS A 658 -30.47 -12.13 -2.38
CA LYS A 658 -30.16 -10.70 -2.22
C LYS A 658 -30.29 -9.88 -3.52
N CYS A 659 -31.07 -10.36 -4.51
CA CYS A 659 -31.23 -9.75 -5.83
C CYS A 659 -32.09 -8.45 -5.86
N ASP A 660 -31.90 -7.53 -4.91
CA ASP A 660 -32.60 -6.23 -4.92
C ASP A 660 -31.72 -5.14 -5.55
N ALA A 661 -31.92 -4.89 -6.85
CA ALA A 661 -31.18 -3.88 -7.60
C ALA A 661 -31.38 -2.45 -7.07
N SER A 662 -32.48 -2.21 -6.35
CA SER A 662 -32.82 -0.89 -5.78
C SER A 662 -32.20 -0.65 -4.40
N SER A 663 -31.55 -1.66 -3.82
CA SER A 663 -30.99 -1.57 -2.47
C SER A 663 -29.84 -0.55 -2.41
N ALA A 664 -29.99 0.52 -1.64
CA ALA A 664 -28.96 1.54 -1.47
C ALA A 664 -27.63 1.01 -0.88
N ARG A 665 -27.65 -0.18 -0.24
CA ARG A 665 -26.46 -0.79 0.38
C ARG A 665 -25.78 -1.84 -0.51
N ARG A 666 -26.54 -2.54 -1.35
CA ARG A 666 -26.12 -3.75 -2.08
C ARG A 666 -26.41 -3.66 -3.58
N GLY A 667 -27.59 -3.15 -3.91
CA GLY A 667 -28.03 -2.66 -5.21
C GLY A 667 -27.52 -3.45 -6.42
N PRO A 668 -27.00 -2.75 -7.46
CA PRO A 668 -26.57 -3.39 -8.69
C PRO A 668 -25.32 -4.27 -8.52
N TYR A 669 -24.46 -3.99 -7.53
CA TYR A 669 -23.21 -4.73 -7.33
C TYR A 669 -23.46 -6.17 -6.86
N ASP A 670 -24.35 -6.36 -5.88
CA ASP A 670 -24.69 -7.71 -5.43
C ASP A 670 -25.52 -8.47 -6.48
N VAL A 671 -26.35 -7.78 -7.28
CA VAL A 671 -26.99 -8.40 -8.45
C VAL A 671 -25.96 -8.90 -9.45
N ALA A 672 -24.94 -8.07 -9.75
CA ALA A 672 -23.89 -8.44 -10.67
C ALA A 672 -23.03 -9.59 -10.16
N ASN A 673 -22.72 -9.65 -8.85
CA ASN A 673 -21.66 -10.51 -8.32
C ASN A 673 -22.12 -11.69 -7.45
N THR A 674 -23.21 -11.55 -6.69
CA THR A 674 -23.56 -12.51 -5.64
C THR A 674 -24.91 -13.19 -5.89
N CYS A 675 -25.95 -12.45 -6.20
CA CYS A 675 -27.29 -12.99 -6.13
C CYS A 675 -27.58 -14.02 -7.26
N THR A 676 -28.61 -14.84 -7.03
CA THR A 676 -29.18 -15.77 -8.02
C THR A 676 -30.71 -15.76 -7.90
N TYR A 677 -31.44 -16.09 -8.96
CA TYR A 677 -32.91 -16.08 -9.01
C TYR A 677 -33.50 -17.47 -8.77
N PRO A 678 -34.55 -17.59 -7.93
CA PRO A 678 -35.19 -18.87 -7.67
C PRO A 678 -36.03 -19.31 -8.87
N ASN A 679 -36.56 -20.53 -8.83
CA ASN A 679 -37.60 -20.96 -9.73
C ASN A 679 -38.91 -20.22 -9.45
N ASN A 680 -39.79 -20.14 -10.45
CA ASN A 680 -41.15 -19.63 -10.27
C ASN A 680 -42.01 -20.63 -9.47
N ALA A 681 -43.27 -20.25 -9.22
CA ALA A 681 -44.20 -21.09 -8.44
C ALA A 681 -44.52 -22.44 -9.09
N ASP A 682 -44.34 -22.58 -10.41
CA ASP A 682 -44.54 -23.81 -11.16
C ASP A 682 -43.27 -24.68 -11.26
N GLY A 683 -42.19 -24.29 -10.57
CA GLY A 683 -40.90 -24.99 -10.58
C GLY A 683 -40.06 -24.73 -11.83
N GLN A 684 -40.40 -23.74 -12.66
CA GLN A 684 -39.64 -23.39 -13.86
C GLN A 684 -38.48 -22.45 -13.53
N ILE A 685 -37.34 -22.67 -14.18
CA ILE A 685 -36.12 -21.86 -14.04
C ILE A 685 -36.37 -20.40 -14.41
N GLN A 686 -35.87 -19.46 -13.59
CA GLN A 686 -35.88 -18.03 -13.88
C GLN A 686 -34.44 -17.48 -14.00
N ALA A 687 -34.20 -16.70 -15.04
CA ALA A 687 -32.98 -15.90 -15.24
C ALA A 687 -33.21 -14.84 -16.33
N PRO A 688 -32.46 -13.72 -16.34
CA PRO A 688 -32.46 -12.80 -17.47
C PRO A 688 -31.97 -13.50 -18.75
N ALA A 689 -32.50 -13.10 -19.89
CA ALA A 689 -32.10 -13.67 -21.18
C ALA A 689 -30.58 -13.55 -21.41
N GLY A 690 -29.94 -14.66 -21.79
CA GLY A 690 -28.49 -14.74 -21.99
C GLY A 690 -27.65 -14.77 -20.69
N GLN A 691 -28.28 -14.81 -19.52
CA GLN A 691 -27.59 -14.83 -18.22
C GLN A 691 -28.06 -16.01 -17.35
N GLU A 692 -28.08 -17.23 -17.92
CA GLU A 692 -28.52 -18.43 -17.19
C GLU A 692 -27.73 -18.71 -15.91
N SER A 693 -26.48 -18.24 -15.81
CA SER A 693 -25.67 -18.32 -14.59
C SER A 693 -26.25 -17.54 -13.40
N LEU A 694 -27.24 -16.65 -13.63
CA LEU A 694 -28.01 -16.01 -12.58
C LEU A 694 -29.15 -16.88 -12.05
N SER A 695 -29.46 -18.03 -12.64
CA SER A 695 -30.43 -18.96 -12.05
C SER A 695 -29.81 -19.66 -10.83
N PHE A 696 -30.59 -19.76 -9.76
CA PHE A 696 -30.19 -20.49 -8.56
C PHE A 696 -30.13 -22.00 -8.82
N GLN A 697 -31.12 -22.56 -9.52
CA GLN A 697 -31.08 -23.96 -9.94
C GLN A 697 -29.83 -24.26 -10.78
N ARG A 698 -29.52 -23.44 -11.81
CA ARG A 698 -28.30 -23.64 -12.62
C ARG A 698 -27.01 -23.53 -11.80
N SER A 699 -26.97 -22.63 -10.83
CA SER A 699 -25.82 -22.49 -9.93
C SER A 699 -25.62 -23.72 -9.04
N LEU A 700 -26.69 -24.38 -8.60
CA LEU A 700 -26.62 -25.64 -7.85
C LEU A 700 -26.25 -26.82 -8.76
N GLU A 701 -26.83 -26.88 -9.96
CA GLU A 701 -26.55 -27.91 -10.97
C GLU A 701 -25.07 -27.96 -11.34
N PHE A 702 -24.38 -26.83 -11.39
CA PHE A 702 -22.92 -26.80 -11.59
C PHE A 702 -22.16 -27.73 -10.61
N PHE A 703 -22.47 -27.64 -9.32
CA PHE A 703 -21.82 -28.47 -8.29
C PHE A 703 -22.26 -29.93 -8.37
N ILE A 704 -23.52 -30.17 -8.70
CA ILE A 704 -24.10 -31.52 -8.86
C ILE A 704 -23.47 -32.23 -10.04
N ASP A 705 -23.33 -31.55 -11.17
CA ASP A 705 -22.75 -32.09 -12.40
C ASP A 705 -21.27 -32.41 -12.21
N TYR A 706 -20.53 -31.52 -11.54
CA TYR A 706 -19.15 -31.82 -11.13
C TYR A 706 -19.08 -33.07 -10.26
N ALA A 707 -19.94 -33.19 -9.25
CA ALA A 707 -19.93 -34.33 -8.36
C ALA A 707 -20.23 -35.63 -9.12
N LYS A 708 -21.29 -35.65 -9.94
CA LYS A 708 -21.69 -36.79 -10.76
C LYS A 708 -20.58 -37.21 -11.73
N SER A 709 -19.96 -36.25 -12.43
CA SER A 709 -18.90 -36.56 -13.41
C SER A 709 -17.64 -37.14 -12.76
N HIS A 710 -17.44 -36.92 -11.46
CA HIS A 710 -16.32 -37.45 -10.68
C HIS A 710 -16.71 -38.59 -9.74
N GLN A 711 -17.92 -39.16 -9.87
CA GLN A 711 -18.44 -40.25 -9.03
C GLN A 711 -18.46 -39.90 -7.53
N ILE A 712 -18.70 -38.62 -7.24
CA ILE A 712 -18.97 -38.08 -5.90
C ILE A 712 -20.50 -38.08 -5.73
N THR A 713 -20.98 -38.36 -4.52
CA THR A 713 -22.41 -38.36 -4.19
C THR A 713 -22.86 -36.95 -3.76
N PRO A 714 -23.58 -36.18 -4.60
CA PRO A 714 -24.11 -34.87 -4.21
C PRO A 714 -25.33 -35.01 -3.30
N VAL A 715 -25.42 -34.13 -2.30
CA VAL A 715 -26.53 -34.03 -1.35
C VAL A 715 -26.93 -32.56 -1.23
N LEU A 716 -28.17 -32.24 -1.57
CA LEU A 716 -28.70 -30.88 -1.40
C LEU A 716 -29.30 -30.71 -0.02
N LEU A 717 -28.99 -29.57 0.61
CA LEU A 717 -29.58 -29.14 1.87
C LEU A 717 -30.34 -27.84 1.61
N THR A 718 -31.58 -27.75 2.09
CA THR A 718 -32.26 -26.44 2.17
C THR A 718 -31.53 -25.54 3.19
N PRO A 719 -31.67 -24.20 3.12
CA PRO A 719 -31.04 -23.29 4.07
C PRO A 719 -31.50 -23.56 5.51
N VAL A 720 -30.69 -23.19 6.48
CA VAL A 720 -31.10 -23.20 7.89
C VAL A 720 -32.01 -22.00 8.17
N THR A 721 -32.92 -22.11 9.14
CA THR A 721 -33.87 -21.03 9.42
C THR A 721 -33.20 -19.76 9.96
N ARG A 722 -33.83 -18.62 9.67
CA ARG A 722 -33.55 -17.35 10.36
C ARG A 722 -34.52 -17.18 11.51
N MET A 723 -34.07 -16.57 12.60
CA MET A 723 -34.93 -16.21 13.73
C MET A 723 -35.79 -14.99 13.40
N LYS A 724 -36.82 -15.22 12.60
CA LYS A 724 -37.77 -14.21 12.16
C LYS A 724 -39.19 -14.74 12.33
N THR A 725 -39.97 -14.01 13.11
CA THR A 725 -41.36 -14.36 13.42
C THR A 725 -42.32 -13.88 12.33
N MET A 726 -43.52 -14.46 12.30
CA MET A 726 -44.58 -14.05 11.39
C MET A 726 -44.97 -12.57 11.61
N LYS A 727 -44.79 -11.74 10.59
CA LYS A 727 -45.06 -10.30 10.65
C LYS A 727 -46.55 -10.04 10.94
N GLY A 728 -46.84 -9.18 11.92
CA GLY A 728 -48.21 -8.77 12.26
C GLY A 728 -48.96 -9.72 13.20
N LYS A 729 -48.29 -10.73 13.76
CA LYS A 729 -48.81 -11.56 14.85
C LYS A 729 -48.07 -11.26 16.15
N ASN A 730 -48.79 -11.30 17.27
CA ASN A 730 -48.23 -11.13 18.62
C ASN A 730 -47.62 -12.44 19.19
N GLU A 731 -47.62 -13.53 18.42
CA GLU A 731 -47.18 -14.85 18.84
C GLU A 731 -45.77 -15.17 18.31
N PHE A 732 -44.92 -15.77 19.15
CA PHE A 732 -43.58 -16.22 18.76
C PHE A 732 -43.70 -17.48 17.88
N THR A 733 -43.81 -17.28 16.57
CA THR A 733 -43.77 -18.37 15.59
C THR A 733 -42.78 -18.03 14.49
N VAL A 734 -41.66 -18.76 14.47
CA VAL A 734 -40.65 -18.71 13.41
C VAL A 734 -41.19 -19.37 12.16
N VAL A 735 -40.95 -18.74 11.02
CA VAL A 735 -41.44 -19.17 9.70
C VAL A 735 -40.30 -19.13 8.68
N SER A 736 -40.49 -19.82 7.55
CA SER A 736 -39.56 -19.72 6.42
C SER A 736 -39.41 -18.27 5.96
N THR A 737 -38.20 -17.89 5.56
CA THR A 737 -37.91 -16.57 5.01
C THR A 737 -37.09 -16.64 3.73
N HIS A 738 -36.81 -17.84 3.21
CA HIS A 738 -35.94 -18.06 2.06
C HIS A 738 -36.72 -17.91 0.75
N PHE A 739 -37.38 -16.76 0.62
CA PHE A 739 -38.16 -16.41 -0.56
C PHE A 739 -38.07 -14.92 -0.82
N THR A 740 -38.14 -14.55 -2.08
CA THR A 740 -38.25 -13.16 -2.52
C THR A 740 -39.67 -12.88 -2.96
N THR A 741 -40.15 -11.68 -2.66
CA THR A 741 -41.43 -11.13 -3.15
C THR A 741 -41.18 -9.73 -3.67
N GLN A 742 -42.06 -9.24 -4.54
CA GLN A 742 -41.88 -7.92 -5.09
C GLN A 742 -41.99 -6.86 -3.99
N ASN A 743 -40.96 -6.03 -3.86
CA ASN A 743 -40.94 -4.87 -2.97
C ASN A 743 -41.56 -3.64 -3.66
N SER A 744 -41.86 -2.60 -2.88
CA SER A 744 -42.46 -1.35 -3.37
C SER A 744 -41.61 -0.62 -4.42
N THR A 745 -40.30 -0.85 -4.42
CA THR A 745 -39.33 -0.26 -5.36
C THR A 745 -39.14 -1.06 -6.63
N LYS A 746 -39.83 -2.20 -6.78
CA LYS A 746 -39.69 -3.12 -7.91
C LYS A 746 -38.24 -3.58 -8.17
N GLY A 747 -37.44 -3.74 -7.11
CA GLY A 747 -36.01 -4.00 -7.22
C GLY A 747 -35.61 -5.45 -7.54
N PHE A 748 -36.50 -6.42 -7.34
CA PHE A 748 -36.29 -7.82 -7.75
C PHE A 748 -36.78 -8.04 -9.18
N ALA A 749 -35.93 -8.61 -10.04
CA ALA A 749 -36.31 -8.97 -11.42
C ALA A 749 -37.18 -10.25 -11.47
N PHE A 750 -36.90 -11.20 -10.57
CA PHE A 750 -37.66 -12.42 -10.38
C PHE A 750 -37.86 -12.70 -8.89
N THR A 751 -38.97 -13.36 -8.56
CA THR A 751 -39.38 -13.65 -7.18
C THR A 751 -39.82 -15.10 -7.06
N GLY A 752 -39.48 -15.75 -5.95
CA GLY A 752 -39.84 -17.16 -5.73
C GLY A 752 -39.27 -17.69 -4.43
N ASN A 753 -39.39 -19.01 -4.22
CA ASN A 753 -38.95 -19.69 -3.01
C ASN A 753 -37.66 -20.49 -3.27
N TYR A 754 -36.58 -20.13 -2.58
CA TYR A 754 -35.25 -20.74 -2.73
C TYR A 754 -35.22 -22.15 -2.15
N SER A 755 -35.89 -22.39 -1.02
CA SER A 755 -36.01 -23.74 -0.46
C SER A 755 -36.79 -24.67 -1.38
N GLN A 756 -37.87 -24.18 -2.01
CA GLN A 756 -38.59 -24.95 -3.02
C GLN A 756 -37.74 -25.20 -4.26
N THR A 757 -36.98 -24.20 -4.72
CA THR A 757 -36.04 -24.35 -5.85
C THR A 757 -35.02 -25.47 -5.58
N ILE A 758 -34.49 -25.57 -4.35
CA ILE A 758 -33.57 -26.65 -3.95
C ILE A 758 -34.27 -28.02 -4.01
N LYS A 759 -35.52 -28.11 -3.55
CA LYS A 759 -36.33 -29.35 -3.62
C LYS A 759 -36.56 -29.78 -5.07
N ASP A 760 -36.98 -28.85 -5.91
CA ASP A 760 -37.21 -29.08 -7.33
C ASP A 760 -35.91 -29.51 -8.04
N THR A 761 -34.79 -28.86 -7.71
CA THR A 761 -33.46 -29.20 -8.24
C THR A 761 -33.06 -30.62 -7.84
N ALA A 762 -33.25 -30.99 -6.58
CA ALA A 762 -32.92 -32.34 -6.08
C ALA A 762 -33.75 -33.42 -6.77
N GLN A 763 -35.05 -33.16 -6.96
CA GLN A 763 -35.96 -34.05 -7.68
C GLN A 763 -35.57 -34.19 -9.15
N ALA A 764 -35.36 -33.07 -9.85
CA ALA A 764 -34.97 -33.03 -11.26
C ALA A 764 -33.65 -33.78 -11.52
N ASN A 765 -32.72 -33.73 -10.55
CA ASN A 765 -31.42 -34.38 -10.64
C ASN A 765 -31.38 -35.80 -10.05
N ASN A 766 -32.48 -36.28 -9.45
CA ASN A 766 -32.58 -37.53 -8.73
C ASN A 766 -31.50 -37.75 -7.65
N ILE A 767 -31.17 -36.70 -6.88
CA ILE A 767 -30.16 -36.78 -5.81
C ILE A 767 -30.81 -36.84 -4.42
N ALA A 768 -29.99 -36.94 -3.37
CA ALA A 768 -30.48 -36.88 -1.99
C ALA A 768 -30.79 -35.42 -1.60
N LEU A 769 -31.86 -35.23 -0.83
CA LEU A 769 -32.30 -33.94 -0.29
C LEU A 769 -32.46 -34.08 1.22
N LEU A 770 -31.89 -33.14 1.98
CA LEU A 770 -32.17 -32.97 3.40
C LEU A 770 -32.88 -31.63 3.61
N ASP A 771 -34.14 -31.66 4.04
CA ASP A 771 -34.95 -30.44 4.26
C ASP A 771 -34.64 -29.87 5.65
N ILE A 772 -33.50 -29.21 5.79
CA ILE A 772 -33.01 -28.66 7.06
C ILE A 772 -33.77 -27.40 7.48
N GLU A 773 -34.44 -26.69 6.57
CA GLU A 773 -35.16 -25.47 6.90
C GLU A 773 -36.32 -25.81 7.84
N ILE A 774 -37.14 -26.80 7.46
CA ILE A 774 -38.28 -27.20 8.27
C ILE A 774 -37.84 -27.73 9.64
N ARG A 775 -36.74 -28.51 9.69
CA ARG A 775 -36.18 -29.03 10.96
C ARG A 775 -35.65 -27.94 11.87
N SER A 776 -34.98 -26.94 11.30
CA SER A 776 -34.47 -25.82 12.08
C SER A 776 -35.57 -24.84 12.51
N ILE A 777 -36.67 -24.71 11.75
CA ILE A 777 -37.90 -24.03 12.18
C ILE A 777 -38.54 -24.76 13.36
N GLU A 778 -38.69 -26.09 13.27
CA GLU A 778 -39.23 -26.92 14.36
C GLU A 778 -38.40 -26.74 15.65
N LEU A 779 -37.07 -26.77 15.53
CA LEU A 779 -36.16 -26.48 16.64
C LEU A 779 -36.39 -25.08 17.21
N ALA A 780 -36.39 -24.05 16.37
CA ALA A 780 -36.56 -22.67 16.81
C ALA A 780 -37.90 -22.45 17.55
N ASN A 781 -38.99 -23.02 17.04
CA ASN A 781 -40.31 -22.96 17.67
C ASN A 781 -40.37 -23.76 18.98
N THR A 782 -39.65 -24.89 19.07
CA THR A 782 -39.54 -25.67 20.32
C THR A 782 -38.77 -24.91 21.41
N LEU A 783 -37.74 -24.16 21.02
CA LEU A 783 -36.96 -23.34 21.97
C LEU A 783 -37.78 -22.17 22.52
N GLY A 784 -38.65 -21.58 21.69
CA GLY A 784 -39.49 -20.46 22.07
C GLY A 784 -38.73 -19.14 22.24
N GLU A 785 -39.47 -18.10 22.60
CA GLU A 785 -38.97 -16.72 22.70
C GLU A 785 -37.81 -16.55 23.70
N GLU A 786 -37.86 -17.29 24.80
CA GLU A 786 -36.92 -17.18 25.90
C GLU A 786 -35.56 -17.83 25.61
N ASN A 787 -35.51 -18.95 24.87
CA ASN A 787 -34.31 -19.79 24.82
C ASN A 787 -33.53 -19.75 23.49
N TRP A 788 -34.11 -19.21 22.41
CA TRP A 788 -33.46 -19.26 21.09
C TRP A 788 -32.13 -18.50 21.03
N LYS A 789 -31.96 -17.48 21.88
CA LYS A 789 -30.75 -16.67 21.99
C LYS A 789 -29.54 -17.43 22.51
N ASP A 790 -29.72 -18.62 23.10
CA ASP A 790 -28.60 -19.52 23.42
C ASP A 790 -28.04 -20.25 22.19
N TYR A 791 -28.83 -20.33 21.12
CA TYR A 791 -28.52 -21.11 19.92
C TYR A 791 -28.07 -20.20 18.79
N TRP A 792 -28.79 -19.11 18.53
CA TRP A 792 -28.35 -18.06 17.59
C TRP A 792 -27.45 -17.05 18.30
N LEU A 793 -26.68 -16.31 17.50
CA LEU A 793 -25.67 -15.39 18.00
C LEU A 793 -26.29 -14.17 18.69
N ALA A 794 -26.29 -14.22 20.02
CA ALA A 794 -26.75 -13.18 20.93
C ALA A 794 -25.89 -13.23 22.19
N VAL A 795 -24.92 -12.31 22.28
CA VAL A 795 -23.89 -12.33 23.33
C VAL A 795 -23.75 -11.00 24.05
N ASP A 796 -23.22 -11.06 25.26
CA ASP A 796 -22.83 -9.87 26.02
C ASP A 796 -21.56 -9.25 25.40
N PRO A 797 -21.62 -8.01 24.87
CA PRO A 797 -20.46 -7.34 24.30
C PRO A 797 -19.35 -7.02 25.31
N ILE A 798 -19.63 -7.04 26.62
CA ILE A 798 -18.61 -6.92 27.66
C ILE A 798 -17.74 -8.18 27.67
N LYS A 799 -18.36 -9.36 27.55
CA LYS A 799 -17.66 -10.66 27.50
C LYS A 799 -17.02 -10.92 26.15
N PHE A 800 -17.65 -10.45 25.07
CA PHE A 800 -17.16 -10.63 23.69
C PHE A 800 -17.03 -9.28 22.98
N PRO A 801 -15.91 -8.54 23.21
CA PRO A 801 -15.73 -7.17 22.73
C PRO A 801 -15.83 -6.99 21.22
N TYR A 802 -15.56 -8.04 20.44
CA TYR A 802 -15.75 -8.02 18.97
C TYR A 802 -17.14 -7.54 18.56
N TYR A 803 -18.16 -7.84 19.38
CA TYR A 803 -19.55 -7.52 19.08
C TYR A 803 -20.01 -6.15 19.57
N LYS A 804 -19.16 -5.36 20.25
CA LYS A 804 -19.54 -4.07 20.86
C LYS A 804 -20.33 -3.16 19.92
N ASP A 805 -19.90 -3.04 18.66
CA ASP A 805 -20.52 -2.18 17.65
C ASP A 805 -21.12 -2.98 16.47
N ARG A 806 -21.40 -4.27 16.65
CA ARG A 806 -21.85 -5.20 15.60
C ARG A 806 -23.18 -5.85 15.95
N ALA A 807 -23.81 -6.51 14.95
CA ALA A 807 -24.90 -7.44 15.21
C ALA A 807 -24.38 -8.69 15.91
N GLY A 808 -25.22 -9.36 16.70
CA GLY A 808 -24.83 -10.50 17.52
C GLY A 808 -24.87 -10.22 19.02
N ARG A 809 -25.28 -9.00 19.43
CA ARG A 809 -25.44 -8.63 20.83
C ARG A 809 -26.80 -9.05 21.38
N LEU A 810 -26.94 -9.14 22.70
CA LEU A 810 -28.23 -9.46 23.34
C LEU A 810 -29.38 -8.51 22.97
N ASP A 811 -29.08 -7.21 22.82
CA ASP A 811 -30.02 -6.14 22.41
C ASP A 811 -30.25 -6.09 20.89
N LYS A 812 -29.31 -6.62 20.11
CA LYS A 812 -29.36 -6.69 18.65
C LYS A 812 -28.83 -8.03 18.14
N PRO A 813 -29.58 -9.13 18.36
CA PRO A 813 -29.14 -10.47 17.98
C PRO A 813 -28.87 -10.59 16.49
N ASP A 814 -27.93 -11.45 16.14
CA ASP A 814 -27.80 -11.95 14.78
C ASP A 814 -28.72 -13.16 14.62
N ILE A 815 -29.78 -12.97 13.85
CA ILE A 815 -30.84 -13.95 13.65
C ILE A 815 -30.48 -15.03 12.62
N THR A 816 -29.27 -15.02 12.05
CA THR A 816 -28.82 -15.95 11.00
C THR A 816 -27.71 -16.87 11.51
N HIS A 817 -26.74 -16.34 12.24
CA HIS A 817 -25.57 -17.11 12.67
C HIS A 817 -25.76 -17.76 14.04
N PHE A 818 -25.01 -18.83 14.29
CA PHE A 818 -25.11 -19.61 15.51
C PHE A 818 -24.01 -19.30 16.52
N GLN A 819 -24.32 -19.60 17.77
CA GLN A 819 -23.32 -19.92 18.78
C GLN A 819 -22.99 -21.42 18.71
N GLU A 820 -22.03 -21.89 19.51
CA GLU A 820 -21.65 -23.32 19.56
C GLU A 820 -22.86 -24.25 19.74
N LYS A 821 -23.75 -23.95 20.68
CA LYS A 821 -24.95 -24.75 20.98
C LYS A 821 -25.86 -24.87 19.75
N GLY A 822 -26.07 -23.77 19.02
CA GLY A 822 -26.84 -23.74 17.77
C GLY A 822 -26.17 -24.52 16.65
N ALA A 823 -24.88 -24.31 16.44
CA ALA A 823 -24.11 -25.01 15.42
C ALA A 823 -24.17 -26.53 15.63
N LYS A 824 -23.96 -26.99 16.87
CA LYS A 824 -24.07 -28.42 17.25
C LYS A 824 -25.49 -28.96 17.07
N ALA A 825 -26.52 -28.20 17.46
CA ALA A 825 -27.90 -28.63 17.30
C ALA A 825 -28.27 -28.82 15.81
N VAL A 826 -27.88 -27.89 14.95
CA VAL A 826 -28.13 -27.99 13.51
C VAL A 826 -27.31 -29.12 12.88
N ALA A 827 -26.04 -29.28 13.26
CA ALA A 827 -25.22 -30.41 12.82
C ALA A 827 -25.87 -31.77 13.16
N LYS A 828 -26.43 -31.90 14.38
CA LYS A 828 -27.18 -33.09 14.80
C LYS A 828 -28.47 -33.30 14.01
N LEU A 829 -29.20 -32.24 13.67
CA LEU A 829 -30.37 -32.33 12.79
C LEU A 829 -29.98 -32.88 11.42
N ILE A 830 -28.89 -32.39 10.83
CA ILE A 830 -28.39 -32.86 9.54
C ILE A 830 -27.98 -34.34 9.62
N ALA A 831 -27.23 -34.74 10.65
CA ALA A 831 -26.85 -36.14 10.86
C ALA A 831 -28.07 -37.05 11.02
N LYS A 832 -29.12 -36.59 11.71
CA LYS A 832 -30.39 -37.30 11.83
C LYS A 832 -31.08 -37.46 10.48
N GLU A 833 -31.13 -36.43 9.64
CA GLU A 833 -31.72 -36.53 8.30
C GLU A 833 -30.90 -37.47 7.38
N ILE A 834 -29.58 -37.48 7.50
CA ILE A 834 -28.72 -38.47 6.80
C ILE A 834 -29.13 -39.89 7.18
N ARG A 835 -29.33 -40.18 8.47
CA ARG A 835 -29.80 -41.49 8.94
C ARG A 835 -31.16 -41.89 8.39
N GLN A 836 -32.02 -40.92 8.13
CA GLN A 836 -33.38 -41.14 7.63
C GLN A 836 -33.46 -41.20 6.10
N THR A 837 -32.38 -40.86 5.38
CA THR A 837 -32.37 -40.78 3.92
C THR A 837 -31.81 -42.08 3.32
N PRO A 838 -32.63 -42.92 2.64
CA PRO A 838 -32.17 -44.22 2.14
C PRO A 838 -31.00 -44.13 1.15
N LYS A 839 -30.96 -43.07 0.34
CA LYS A 839 -29.85 -42.81 -0.61
C LYS A 839 -28.50 -42.58 0.07
N LEU A 840 -28.47 -42.35 1.39
CA LEU A 840 -27.27 -42.07 2.18
C LEU A 840 -26.96 -43.16 3.20
N LYS A 841 -27.55 -44.36 3.05
CA LYS A 841 -27.39 -45.47 4.01
C LYS A 841 -25.92 -45.78 4.34
N THR A 842 -25.05 -45.83 3.34
CA THR A 842 -23.62 -46.10 3.55
C THR A 842 -22.95 -45.07 4.46
N LEU A 843 -23.28 -43.78 4.31
CA LEU A 843 -22.79 -42.73 5.19
C LEU A 843 -23.46 -42.79 6.58
N SER A 844 -24.76 -43.10 6.64
CA SER A 844 -25.54 -43.26 7.87
C SER A 844 -24.95 -44.30 8.82
N ASP A 845 -24.49 -45.43 8.28
CA ASP A 845 -23.91 -46.54 9.08
C ASP A 845 -22.61 -46.13 9.82
N SER A 846 -22.05 -44.96 9.49
CA SER A 846 -20.87 -44.38 10.15
C SER A 846 -21.19 -43.21 11.09
N THR A 847 -22.47 -42.86 11.27
CA THR A 847 -22.88 -41.83 12.24
C THR A 847 -22.84 -42.36 13.67
N ILE A 848 -22.58 -41.48 14.64
CA ILE A 848 -22.67 -41.78 16.07
C ILE A 848 -23.89 -41.08 16.70
N ASP A 849 -24.38 -41.63 17.81
CA ASP A 849 -25.58 -41.15 18.51
C ASP A 849 -25.36 -39.90 19.36
#